data_AF-A0A5D0UWE1-F1
#
_entry.id   AF-A0A5D0UWE1-F1
#
_cell.length_a   1.000
_cell.length_b   1.000
_cell.length_c   1.000
_cell.angle_alpha   90.00
_cell.angle_beta   90.00
_cell.angle_gamma   90.00
#
_symmetry.space_group_name_H-M   'P 1'
#
loop_
_entity.id
_entity.type
_entity.pdbx_description
1 polymer ?
#
loop_
_entity_poly.entity_id
_entity_poly.type
_entity_poly.pdbx_seq_one_letter_code
_entity_poly.pdbx_strand_id
1 'polypeptide(L)'
;MSGKLPLAEGEASRTACARASLRSGVDEESGEVLSQAVLAQRMGWCADLVAGMVSGLLAERWNCADVEVLASGVDAGGRKLPSNAWMALRRLGWTATAPEGVKVNDRIARMAQEQAGRALRSAWWRAALTSGVLATWPADPRKRTPGEWEQVRRAVPGGEHLSSGVIKSRTRQAARFLAVNGRLPVDVFELEGVPRVARMLLLAACDRQQASIERSDTDARRVLLRLQLPTRPDPRSYRDWTWVACPISLPPTVPASAILHLPTLRVTGRQVCADVAYTHAVPKARRTGHTVAVGVDWGLNTLLSEGALRLHEDGRITALGAGGQFRAAGVLAKQHRLRRHSERLHAKADHYQRLAGCDERHQLVGKHEVLRDEIRHVSARRQNLNAALAWAAARWAVDQAIAARATVIYVEDLRSLEAKGMGATLNTRLSQQVRGQIVDRIRHLAAEHGIAVVTTPARNTSKHCPQCLTPLRHCKAPDKPTVAGWKWAVCPHQSCRWQGDRDQGAWRRIAARGLTHQAKTAIDKTSGHMVIRAVVDKLETAAVITKTSRADRSKTGPTRRKAPRPAPRRRRAPSPTRPHSLAGKRPEGHAPTDRKLSRAAHRHQGVNTTSTPTTGHRPRGAALGAGFHFHAHASPPRWETIPETQSDSGSLS
;
A
#
# COMPACT_ATOMS: atom_id res chain seq x y z
N MET A 1 24.98 -2.03 22.93
CA MET A 1 25.60 -1.04 22.03
C MET A 1 24.50 -0.35 21.23
N SER A 2 24.36 0.98 21.36
CA SER A 2 23.53 1.79 20.47
C SER A 2 24.32 1.99 19.17
N GLY A 3 24.35 0.94 18.34
CA GLY A 3 25.05 1.00 17.06
C GLY A 3 24.29 1.93 16.14
N LYS A 4 24.74 3.18 16.00
CA LYS A 4 24.32 3.98 14.84
C LYS A 4 24.81 3.25 13.60
N LEU A 5 23.93 3.09 12.63
CA LEU A 5 24.28 2.51 11.33
C LEU A 5 25.38 3.39 10.70
N PRO A 6 26.58 2.85 10.40
CA PRO A 6 27.55 3.60 9.61
C PRO A 6 26.97 3.81 8.21
N LEU A 7 27.00 5.05 7.73
CA LEU A 7 26.52 5.44 6.41
C LEU A 7 27.69 6.04 5.62
N ALA A 8 27.92 5.54 4.41
CA ALA A 8 28.85 6.13 3.47
C ALA A 8 28.22 7.36 2.76
N GLU A 9 29.06 8.13 2.06
CA GLU A 9 28.58 9.21 1.20
C GLU A 9 27.60 8.67 0.13
N GLY A 10 26.48 9.34 -0.05
CA GLY A 10 25.43 8.90 -0.97
C GLY A 10 24.51 7.81 -0.42
N GLU A 11 24.65 7.39 0.83
CA GLU A 11 23.73 6.47 1.50
C GLU A 11 22.69 7.19 2.37
N ALA A 12 21.60 6.48 2.66
CA ALA A 12 20.59 6.86 3.62
C ALA A 12 20.27 5.66 4.52
N SER A 13 20.02 5.93 5.80
CA SER A 13 19.50 4.91 6.72
C SER A 13 18.05 4.60 6.35
N ARG A 14 17.73 3.31 6.24
CA ARG A 14 16.38 2.85 5.99
C ARG A 14 15.97 1.82 7.03
N THR A 15 14.79 2.04 7.60
CA THR A 15 14.14 1.04 8.44
C THR A 15 13.16 0.21 7.61
N ALA A 16 13.42 -1.08 7.53
CA ALA A 16 12.52 -2.06 6.96
C ALA A 16 12.18 -3.10 8.03
N CYS A 17 11.41 -4.12 7.64
CA CYS A 17 11.00 -5.10 8.62
C CYS A 17 10.62 -6.43 8.01
N ALA A 18 11.13 -7.50 8.62
CA ALA A 18 10.85 -8.87 8.26
C ALA A 18 9.81 -9.47 9.20
N ARG A 19 9.04 -10.42 8.67
CA ARG A 19 8.19 -11.29 9.49
C ARG A 19 8.85 -12.66 9.58
N ALA A 20 8.97 -13.14 10.81
CA ALA A 20 9.37 -14.49 11.14
C ALA A 20 8.31 -15.14 12.04
N SER A 21 8.40 -16.45 12.21
CA SER A 21 7.54 -17.21 13.12
C SER A 21 8.39 -17.76 14.25
N LEU A 22 7.89 -17.68 15.48
CA LEU A 22 8.48 -18.38 16.62
C LEU A 22 7.85 -19.78 16.68
N ARG A 23 8.69 -20.80 16.60
CA ARG A 23 8.28 -22.21 16.51
C ARG A 23 8.45 -22.97 17.82
N SER A 24 9.37 -22.52 18.66
CA SER A 24 9.67 -23.08 19.98
C SER A 24 10.36 -22.02 20.83
N GLY A 25 10.48 -22.29 22.12
CA GLY A 25 11.35 -21.57 23.03
C GLY A 25 12.00 -22.52 24.03
N VAL A 26 12.97 -22.03 24.79
CA VAL A 26 13.55 -22.74 25.94
C VAL A 26 13.36 -21.84 27.15
N ASP A 27 12.74 -22.37 28.20
CA ASP A 27 12.71 -21.68 29.49
C ASP A 27 14.12 -21.71 30.09
N GLU A 28 14.70 -20.55 30.36
CA GLU A 28 16.12 -20.45 30.74
C GLU A 28 16.37 -20.90 32.18
N GLU A 29 15.34 -20.91 33.03
CA GLU A 29 15.46 -21.34 34.42
C GLU A 29 15.39 -22.87 34.53
N SER A 30 14.42 -23.49 33.86
CA SER A 30 14.24 -24.95 33.91
C SER A 30 14.99 -25.72 32.81
N GLY A 31 15.42 -25.04 31.75
CA GLY A 31 15.93 -25.68 30.53
C GLY A 31 14.85 -26.37 29.69
N GLU A 32 13.57 -26.28 30.08
CA GLU A 32 12.47 -26.94 29.41
C GLU A 32 12.23 -26.37 28.00
N VAL A 33 12.10 -27.26 27.01
CA VAL A 33 11.72 -26.87 25.65
C VAL A 33 10.23 -26.62 25.57
N LEU A 34 9.86 -25.36 25.38
CA LEU A 34 8.48 -24.94 25.16
C LEU A 34 8.05 -25.23 23.73
N SER A 35 7.03 -26.09 23.59
CA SER A 35 6.37 -26.32 22.32
C SER A 35 5.76 -25.04 21.74
N GLN A 36 5.51 -25.02 20.43
CA GLN A 36 4.87 -23.88 19.77
C GLN A 36 3.54 -23.46 20.45
N ALA A 37 2.76 -24.43 20.91
CA ALA A 37 1.46 -24.19 21.51
C ALA A 37 1.60 -23.53 22.89
N VAL A 38 2.52 -24.03 23.72
CA VAL A 38 2.81 -23.49 25.05
C VAL A 38 3.39 -22.07 24.93
N LEU A 39 4.32 -21.86 23.99
CA LEU A 39 4.86 -20.53 23.72
C LEU A 39 3.76 -19.54 23.30
N ALA A 40 2.88 -19.94 22.38
CA ALA A 40 1.76 -19.11 21.92
C ALA A 40 0.78 -18.80 23.06
N GLN A 41 0.57 -19.73 23.98
CA GLN A 41 -0.27 -19.56 25.16
C GLN A 41 0.34 -18.53 26.12
N ARG A 42 1.61 -18.71 26.54
CA ARG A 42 2.32 -17.78 27.44
C ARG A 42 2.40 -16.36 26.87
N MET A 43 2.72 -16.23 25.58
CA MET A 43 2.70 -14.93 24.90
C MET A 43 1.28 -14.37 24.76
N GLY A 44 0.29 -15.25 24.61
CA GLY A 44 -1.11 -14.89 24.56
C GLY A 44 -1.55 -14.22 25.86
N TRP A 45 -1.27 -14.84 27.00
CA TRP A 45 -1.55 -14.27 28.32
C TRP A 45 -0.93 -12.88 28.49
N CYS A 46 0.35 -12.74 28.15
CA CYS A 46 1.03 -11.44 28.20
C CYS A 46 0.36 -10.39 27.29
N ALA A 47 -0.03 -10.80 26.07
CA ALA A 47 -0.69 -9.90 25.13
C ALA A 47 -2.11 -9.51 25.57
N ASP A 48 -2.82 -10.40 26.27
CA ASP A 48 -4.14 -10.11 26.86
C ASP A 48 -4.01 -9.11 28.02
N LEU A 49 -3.02 -9.28 28.89
CA LEU A 49 -2.72 -8.32 29.97
C LEU A 49 -2.42 -6.92 29.40
N VAL A 50 -1.54 -6.84 28.40
CA VAL A 50 -1.24 -5.56 27.73
C VAL A 50 -2.48 -4.97 27.06
N ALA A 51 -3.27 -5.77 26.34
CA ALA A 51 -4.47 -5.30 25.66
C ALA A 51 -5.55 -4.79 26.64
N GLY A 52 -5.72 -5.44 27.79
CA GLY A 52 -6.61 -5.00 28.86
C GLY A 52 -6.18 -3.64 29.42
N MET A 53 -4.90 -3.49 29.78
CA MET A 53 -4.35 -2.22 30.26
C MET A 53 -4.45 -1.08 29.24
N VAL A 54 -4.20 -1.37 27.95
CA VAL A 54 -4.39 -0.39 26.87
C VAL A 54 -5.84 0.04 26.77
N SER A 55 -6.78 -0.91 26.85
CA SER A 55 -8.22 -0.63 26.73
C SER A 55 -8.71 0.24 27.88
N GLY A 56 -8.28 -0.04 29.11
CA GLY A 56 -8.61 0.80 30.27
C GLY A 56 -8.10 2.22 30.12
N LEU A 57 -6.82 2.38 29.77
CA LEU A 57 -6.21 3.71 29.60
C LEU A 57 -6.84 4.50 28.44
N LEU A 58 -7.20 3.83 27.34
CA LEU A 58 -7.91 4.49 26.24
C LEU A 58 -9.34 4.85 26.62
N ALA A 59 -10.07 4.00 27.35
CA ALA A 59 -11.42 4.32 27.79
C ALA A 59 -11.46 5.59 28.64
N GLU A 60 -10.46 5.77 29.51
CA GLU A 60 -10.30 6.96 30.36
C GLU A 60 -9.90 8.21 29.55
N ARG A 61 -8.94 8.06 28.63
CA ARG A 61 -8.26 9.21 27.97
C ARG A 61 -8.75 9.53 26.55
N TRP A 62 -9.77 8.84 26.06
CA TRP A 62 -10.34 9.06 24.74
C TRP A 62 -11.35 10.22 24.75
N ASN A 63 -10.85 11.43 24.97
CA ASN A 63 -11.62 12.67 24.97
C ASN A 63 -10.80 13.83 24.37
N CYS A 64 -11.49 14.94 24.08
CA CYS A 64 -10.87 16.10 23.43
C CYS A 64 -9.76 16.73 24.27
N ALA A 65 -10.01 16.97 25.56
CA ALA A 65 -9.08 17.64 26.46
C ALA A 65 -7.74 16.89 26.57
N ASP A 66 -7.78 15.58 26.82
CA ASP A 66 -6.56 14.78 26.96
C ASP A 66 -5.79 14.70 25.63
N VAL A 67 -6.47 14.52 24.49
CA VAL A 67 -5.78 14.50 23.20
C VAL A 67 -5.16 15.85 22.86
N GLU A 68 -5.79 16.97 23.21
CA GLU A 68 -5.24 18.32 23.07
C GLU A 68 -4.00 18.53 23.93
N VAL A 69 -4.03 18.11 25.20
CA VAL A 69 -2.86 18.16 26.09
C VAL A 69 -1.70 17.38 25.47
N LEU A 70 -1.95 16.16 24.98
CA LEU A 70 -0.92 15.34 24.34
C LEU A 70 -0.40 15.95 23.03
N ALA A 71 -1.27 16.62 22.26
CA ALA A 71 -0.94 17.27 21.00
C ALA A 71 -0.19 18.59 21.17
N SER A 72 -0.40 19.31 22.29
CA SER A 72 0.35 20.54 22.63
C SER A 72 1.86 20.31 22.64
N GLY A 73 2.27 19.06 22.92
CA GLY A 73 3.67 18.67 22.95
C GLY A 73 4.42 19.19 24.17
N VAL A 74 3.74 19.73 25.19
CA VAL A 74 4.31 20.18 26.46
C VAL A 74 3.50 19.65 27.65
N ASP A 75 4.10 19.56 28.83
CA ASP A 75 3.39 19.30 30.08
C ASP A 75 2.85 20.61 30.69
N ALA A 76 2.13 20.51 31.82
CA ALA A 76 1.58 21.67 32.53
C ALA A 76 2.65 22.70 32.98
N GLY A 77 3.92 22.28 33.09
CA GLY A 77 5.06 23.13 33.40
C GLY A 77 5.79 23.66 32.16
N GLY A 78 5.23 23.52 30.95
CA GLY A 78 5.82 23.98 29.70
C GLY A 78 6.97 23.12 29.17
N ARG A 79 7.28 21.97 29.79
CA ARG A 79 8.38 21.12 29.33
C ARG A 79 7.93 20.25 28.17
N LYS A 80 8.74 20.22 27.11
CA LYS A 80 8.48 19.42 25.91
C LYS A 80 8.25 17.94 26.24
N LEU A 81 7.19 17.34 25.69
CA LEU A 81 6.90 15.91 25.83
C LEU A 81 7.91 15.06 25.03
N PRO A 82 8.37 13.92 25.58
CA PRO A 82 9.27 13.01 24.88
C PRO A 82 8.67 12.41 23.61
N SER A 83 9.53 11.99 22.68
CA SER A 83 9.11 11.32 21.45
C SER A 83 8.53 9.92 21.71
N ASN A 84 9.04 9.18 22.69
CA ASN A 84 8.45 7.91 23.13
C ASN A 84 7.10 8.17 23.80
N ALA A 85 6.05 7.49 23.32
CA ALA A 85 4.69 7.76 23.77
C ALA A 85 4.51 7.40 25.26
N TRP A 86 5.07 6.27 25.71
CA TRP A 86 4.99 5.85 27.12
C TRP A 86 5.62 6.88 28.07
N MET A 87 6.73 7.50 27.67
CA MET A 87 7.39 8.53 28.50
C MET A 87 6.57 9.82 28.54
N ALA A 88 5.94 10.19 27.42
CA ALA A 88 5.03 11.33 27.39
C ALA A 88 3.81 11.11 28.29
N LEU A 89 3.20 9.92 28.25
CA LEU A 89 2.09 9.62 29.14
C LEU A 89 2.50 9.71 30.61
N ARG A 90 3.66 9.14 30.99
CA ARG A 90 4.18 9.27 32.36
C ARG A 90 4.46 10.71 32.78
N ARG A 91 4.99 11.54 31.87
CA ARG A 91 5.22 12.97 32.14
C ARG A 91 3.91 13.72 32.40
N LEU A 92 2.81 13.28 31.79
CA LEU A 92 1.46 13.79 32.03
C LEU A 92 0.78 13.13 33.25
N GLY A 93 1.45 12.23 33.97
CA GLY A 93 0.86 11.49 35.08
C GLY A 93 -0.08 10.36 34.65
N TRP A 94 -0.16 10.02 33.36
CA TRP A 94 -1.07 8.99 32.86
C TRP A 94 -0.40 7.63 32.88
N THR A 95 -0.84 6.79 33.82
CA THR A 95 -0.30 5.44 34.04
C THR A 95 -1.27 4.36 33.61
N ALA A 96 -0.74 3.26 33.09
CA ALA A 96 -1.54 2.07 32.85
C ALA A 96 -1.67 1.28 34.17
N THR A 97 -2.90 0.94 34.55
CA THR A 97 -3.19 0.19 35.78
C THR A 97 -3.36 -1.29 35.45
N ALA A 98 -2.65 -2.15 36.17
CA ALA A 98 -2.82 -3.60 36.05
C ALA A 98 -4.16 -4.04 36.67
N PRO A 99 -4.75 -5.16 36.21
CA PRO A 99 -5.91 -5.74 36.87
C PRO A 99 -5.64 -6.03 38.36
N GLU A 100 -6.68 -5.99 39.17
CA GLU A 100 -6.58 -6.29 40.60
C GLU A 100 -5.98 -7.69 40.83
N GLY A 101 -5.08 -7.79 41.82
CA GLY A 101 -4.37 -9.04 42.14
C GLY A 101 -3.31 -9.46 41.11
N VAL A 102 -3.10 -8.72 40.01
CA VAL A 102 -2.11 -9.05 38.98
C VAL A 102 -0.84 -8.21 39.14
N LYS A 103 0.30 -8.89 39.23
CA LYS A 103 1.63 -8.29 39.29
C LYS A 103 2.31 -8.29 37.93
N VAL A 104 2.49 -7.10 37.36
CA VAL A 104 3.20 -6.91 36.08
C VAL A 104 4.56 -6.25 36.27
N ASN A 105 5.53 -6.61 35.42
CA ASN A 105 6.77 -5.84 35.31
C ASN A 105 6.47 -4.43 34.78
N ASP A 106 7.23 -3.43 35.23
CA ASP A 106 7.12 -2.04 34.76
C ASP A 106 7.17 -1.94 33.22
N ARG A 107 7.93 -2.83 32.57
CA ARG A 107 8.09 -2.86 31.10
C ARG A 107 6.83 -3.34 30.37
N ILE A 108 6.01 -4.16 31.01
CA ILE A 108 4.67 -4.52 30.49
C ILE A 108 3.76 -3.29 30.52
N ALA A 109 3.78 -2.51 31.61
CA ALA A 109 3.05 -1.26 31.69
C ALA A 109 3.55 -0.24 30.64
N ARG A 110 4.87 -0.14 30.41
CA ARG A 110 5.43 0.69 29.32
C ARG A 110 4.91 0.28 27.95
N MET A 111 4.81 -1.03 27.66
CA MET A 111 4.22 -1.51 26.41
C MET A 111 2.77 -1.06 26.24
N ALA A 112 1.97 -1.13 27.31
CA ALA A 112 0.59 -0.66 27.28
C ALA A 112 0.51 0.86 27.06
N GLN A 113 1.28 1.64 27.81
CA GLN A 113 1.35 3.10 27.66
C GLN A 113 1.84 3.52 26.26
N GLU A 114 2.82 2.81 25.69
CA GLU A 114 3.31 3.09 24.33
C GLU A 114 2.22 2.85 23.29
N GLN A 115 1.46 1.76 23.42
CA GLN A 115 0.35 1.43 22.52
C GLN A 115 -0.79 2.45 22.61
N ALA A 116 -1.24 2.75 23.83
CA ALA A 116 -2.30 3.73 24.08
C ALA A 116 -1.87 5.14 23.62
N GLY A 117 -0.66 5.58 23.98
CA GLY A 117 -0.17 6.91 23.62
C GLY A 117 0.01 7.10 22.12
N ARG A 118 0.43 6.06 21.37
CA ARG A 118 0.44 6.11 19.90
C ARG A 118 -0.97 6.24 19.32
N ALA A 119 -1.94 5.52 19.87
CA ALA A 119 -3.33 5.60 19.44
C ALA A 119 -3.91 7.01 19.70
N LEU A 120 -3.68 7.59 20.88
CA LEU A 120 -4.09 8.95 21.23
C LEU A 120 -3.43 10.01 20.33
N ARG A 121 -2.11 9.94 20.13
CA ARG A 121 -1.40 10.86 19.21
C ARG A 121 -1.94 10.78 17.78
N SER A 122 -2.30 9.58 17.32
CA SER A 122 -2.89 9.40 15.99
C SER A 122 -4.31 9.97 15.86
N ALA A 123 -4.98 10.26 16.98
CA ALA A 123 -6.32 10.83 17.01
C ALA A 123 -6.31 12.32 16.72
N TRP A 124 -5.27 13.06 17.13
CA TRP A 124 -5.20 14.53 16.98
C TRP A 124 -5.55 15.01 15.58
N TRP A 125 -4.94 14.43 14.54
CA TRP A 125 -5.23 14.84 13.17
C TRP A 125 -6.71 14.61 12.79
N ARG A 126 -7.32 13.50 13.26
CA ARG A 126 -8.74 13.23 13.05
C ARG A 126 -9.63 14.18 13.85
N ALA A 127 -9.23 14.54 15.07
CA ALA A 127 -9.91 15.52 15.91
C ALA A 127 -9.91 16.90 15.25
N ALA A 128 -8.75 17.41 14.85
CA ALA A 128 -8.60 18.70 14.17
C ALA A 128 -9.37 18.75 12.84
N LEU A 129 -9.31 17.67 12.05
CA LEU A 129 -10.10 17.56 10.81
C LEU A 129 -11.61 17.56 11.09
N THR A 130 -12.06 16.87 12.14
CA THR A 130 -13.48 16.79 12.50
C THR A 130 -13.96 18.14 12.99
N SER A 131 -13.23 18.78 13.90
CA SER A 131 -13.50 20.12 14.40
C SER A 131 -13.61 21.14 13.26
N GLY A 132 -12.61 21.22 12.36
CA GLY A 132 -12.67 22.14 11.22
C GLY A 132 -13.84 21.87 10.27
N VAL A 133 -14.25 20.61 10.07
CA VAL A 133 -15.43 20.26 9.27
C VAL A 133 -16.74 20.65 9.94
N LEU A 134 -16.85 20.49 11.26
CA LEU A 134 -18.04 20.83 12.04
C LEU A 134 -18.20 22.35 12.19
N ALA A 135 -17.10 23.07 12.45
CA ALA A 135 -17.08 24.52 12.52
C ALA A 135 -17.43 25.21 11.18
N THR A 136 -17.24 24.50 10.06
CA THR A 136 -17.57 24.98 8.71
C THR A 136 -18.61 24.08 8.05
N TRP A 137 -19.63 23.70 8.82
CA TRP A 137 -20.69 22.82 8.33
C TRP A 137 -21.41 23.47 7.14
N PRO A 138 -21.49 22.80 5.98
CA PRO A 138 -22.04 23.40 4.77
C PRO A 138 -23.56 23.35 4.78
N ALA A 139 -24.20 24.20 3.98
CA ALA A 139 -25.65 24.20 3.83
C ALA A 139 -26.20 22.88 3.25
N ASP A 140 -25.48 22.29 2.28
CA ASP A 140 -25.75 20.95 1.75
C ASP A 140 -24.53 20.05 1.98
N PRO A 141 -24.55 19.08 2.93
CA PRO A 141 -23.43 18.16 3.18
C PRO A 141 -22.96 17.33 1.97
N ARG A 142 -23.74 17.31 0.87
CA ARG A 142 -23.39 16.62 -0.38
C ARG A 142 -22.56 17.50 -1.33
N LYS A 143 -22.56 18.82 -1.12
CA LYS A 143 -21.92 19.82 -1.98
C LYS A 143 -21.15 20.83 -1.13
N ARG A 144 -20.20 21.53 -1.75
CA ARG A 144 -19.54 22.69 -1.14
C ARG A 144 -19.27 23.70 -2.23
N THR A 145 -19.60 24.95 -1.99
CA THR A 145 -19.24 26.10 -2.82
C THR A 145 -17.71 26.32 -2.77
N PRO A 146 -17.11 27.06 -3.72
CA PRO A 146 -15.70 27.43 -3.65
C PRO A 146 -15.31 28.13 -2.34
N GLY A 147 -16.18 28.98 -1.79
CA GLY A 147 -15.97 29.65 -0.51
C GLY A 147 -15.95 28.67 0.67
N GLU A 148 -16.92 27.76 0.75
CA GLU A 148 -16.96 26.72 1.80
C GLU A 148 -15.76 25.76 1.72
N TRP A 149 -15.18 25.56 0.53
CA TRP A 149 -13.95 24.80 0.36
C TRP A 149 -12.72 25.49 0.96
N GLU A 150 -12.64 26.81 0.80
CA GLU A 150 -11.55 27.59 1.35
C GLU A 150 -11.68 27.71 2.88
N GLN A 151 -12.89 27.95 3.37
CA GLN A 151 -13.19 28.03 4.81
C GLN A 151 -12.78 26.75 5.55
N VAL A 152 -13.19 25.57 5.07
CA VAL A 152 -12.83 24.30 5.74
C VAL A 152 -11.33 24.01 5.71
N ARG A 153 -10.63 24.40 4.64
CA ARG A 153 -9.17 24.23 4.56
C ARG A 153 -8.43 25.17 5.51
N ARG A 154 -8.94 26.39 5.68
CA ARG A 154 -8.41 27.36 6.65
C ARG A 154 -8.68 26.94 8.09
N ALA A 155 -9.83 26.32 8.35
CA ALA A 155 -10.22 25.86 9.68
C ALA A 155 -9.45 24.63 10.18
N VAL A 156 -8.76 23.88 9.29
CA VAL A 156 -7.97 22.71 9.67
C VAL A 156 -6.48 23.08 9.71
N PRO A 157 -5.76 22.83 10.81
CA PRO A 157 -4.31 23.04 10.89
C PRO A 157 -3.55 22.32 9.75
N GLY A 158 -2.80 23.07 8.95
CA GLY A 158 -2.11 22.54 7.76
C GLY A 158 -3.07 22.14 6.62
N GLY A 159 -4.29 22.69 6.60
CA GLY A 159 -5.38 22.27 5.74
C GLY A 159 -5.30 22.71 4.28
N GLU A 160 -4.42 23.66 3.96
CA GLU A 160 -4.24 24.27 2.61
C GLU A 160 -4.14 23.24 1.48
N HIS A 161 -3.51 22.10 1.77
CA HIS A 161 -3.25 21.04 0.79
C HIS A 161 -4.07 19.77 1.04
N LEU A 162 -5.07 19.82 1.91
CA LEU A 162 -5.94 18.68 2.16
C LEU A 162 -6.74 18.33 0.91
N SER A 163 -6.73 17.05 0.60
CA SER A 163 -7.53 16.54 -0.51
C SER A 163 -9.02 16.68 -0.20
N SER A 164 -9.79 17.12 -1.19
CA SER A 164 -11.24 17.23 -1.07
C SER A 164 -11.91 15.90 -0.70
N GLY A 165 -11.28 14.77 -1.06
CA GLY A 165 -11.76 13.44 -0.70
C GLY A 165 -11.75 13.15 0.81
N VAL A 166 -10.71 13.62 1.51
CA VAL A 166 -10.60 13.50 2.98
C VAL A 166 -11.71 14.30 3.67
N ILE A 167 -11.84 15.58 3.31
CA ILE A 167 -12.88 16.48 3.85
C ILE A 167 -14.29 15.93 3.59
N LYS A 168 -14.57 15.49 2.36
CA LYS A 168 -15.86 14.87 2.02
C LYS A 168 -16.10 13.57 2.77
N SER A 169 -15.07 12.77 3.02
CA SER A 169 -15.22 11.54 3.79
C SER A 169 -15.64 11.84 5.22
N ARG A 170 -14.99 12.81 5.85
CA ARG A 170 -15.33 13.25 7.20
C ARG A 170 -16.73 13.89 7.26
N THR A 171 -17.05 14.76 6.30
CA THR A 171 -18.40 15.37 6.18
C THR A 171 -19.49 14.30 6.06
N ARG A 172 -19.27 13.22 5.27
CA ARG A 172 -20.23 12.12 5.16
C ARG A 172 -20.40 11.32 6.45
N GLN A 173 -19.34 11.15 7.24
CA GLN A 173 -19.42 10.46 8.52
C GLN A 173 -20.27 11.27 9.51
N ALA A 174 -20.00 12.57 9.63
CA ALA A 174 -20.80 13.48 10.45
C ALA A 174 -22.26 13.57 9.96
N ALA A 175 -22.50 13.60 8.64
CA ALA A 175 -23.84 13.61 8.09
C ALA A 175 -24.61 12.29 8.36
N ARG A 176 -23.91 11.15 8.38
CA ARG A 176 -24.51 9.86 8.79
C ARG A 176 -24.87 9.88 10.28
N PHE A 177 -24.01 10.44 11.11
CA PHE A 177 -24.29 10.63 12.54
C PHE A 177 -25.52 11.51 12.73
N LEU A 178 -25.59 12.65 12.02
CA LEU A 178 -26.76 13.55 12.02
C LEU A 178 -28.06 12.83 11.63
N ALA A 179 -28.02 12.03 10.58
CA ALA A 179 -29.21 11.30 10.13
C ALA A 179 -29.72 10.26 11.14
N VAL A 180 -28.86 9.72 11.99
CA VAL A 180 -29.23 8.71 13.01
C VAL A 180 -29.63 9.37 14.33
N ASN A 181 -28.93 10.43 14.74
CA ASN A 181 -29.05 11.02 16.07
C ASN A 181 -29.80 12.36 16.10
N GLY A 182 -30.21 12.91 14.96
CA GLY A 182 -30.91 14.19 14.86
C GLY A 182 -30.05 15.44 15.15
N ARG A 183 -28.78 15.26 15.51
CA ARG A 183 -27.80 16.35 15.74
C ARG A 183 -26.42 16.01 15.21
N LEU A 184 -25.58 17.04 15.01
CA LEU A 184 -24.16 16.84 14.69
C LEU A 184 -23.42 16.21 15.89
N PRO A 185 -22.35 15.44 15.64
CA PRO A 185 -21.47 15.02 16.71
C PRO A 185 -20.76 16.25 17.29
N VAL A 186 -20.48 16.21 18.59
CA VAL A 186 -19.70 17.26 19.27
C VAL A 186 -18.27 17.26 18.77
N ASP A 187 -17.67 16.08 18.64
CA ASP A 187 -16.27 15.90 18.25
C ASP A 187 -16.02 14.53 17.59
N VAL A 188 -14.75 14.20 17.38
CA VAL A 188 -14.35 12.89 16.82
C VAL A 188 -14.55 11.73 17.80
N PHE A 189 -14.49 12.01 19.10
CA PHE A 189 -14.53 11.00 20.16
C PHE A 189 -15.93 10.41 20.28
N GLU A 190 -16.95 11.26 20.13
CA GLU A 190 -18.34 10.84 19.96
C GLU A 190 -18.57 10.14 18.61
N LEU A 191 -17.96 10.63 17.53
CA LEU A 191 -18.18 10.12 16.18
C LEU A 191 -17.61 8.71 15.95
N GLU A 192 -16.46 8.37 16.55
CA GLU A 192 -15.69 7.15 16.21
C GLU A 192 -15.66 6.08 17.31
N GLY A 193 -16.05 6.42 18.54
CA GLY A 193 -15.91 5.54 19.70
C GLY A 193 -14.46 5.21 20.05
N VAL A 194 -14.25 4.57 21.21
CA VAL A 194 -12.89 4.23 21.68
C VAL A 194 -12.23 3.23 20.72
N PRO A 195 -11.01 3.51 20.22
CA PRO A 195 -10.36 2.66 19.25
C PRO A 195 -9.94 1.32 19.87
N ARG A 196 -10.23 0.23 19.15
CA ARG A 196 -9.72 -1.11 19.52
C ARG A 196 -8.27 -1.25 19.05
N VAL A 197 -7.36 -1.48 19.99
CA VAL A 197 -5.94 -1.73 19.70
C VAL A 197 -5.70 -3.22 19.48
N ALA A 198 -4.76 -3.55 18.59
CA ALA A 198 -4.42 -4.92 18.29
C ALA A 198 -3.76 -5.61 19.51
N ARG A 199 -4.10 -6.88 19.73
CA ARG A 199 -3.42 -7.76 20.69
C ARG A 199 -1.99 -8.03 20.23
N MET A 200 -1.02 -7.32 20.82
CA MET A 200 0.39 -7.40 20.45
C MET A 200 1.33 -6.98 21.58
N LEU A 201 2.58 -7.45 21.53
CA LEU A 201 3.67 -7.04 22.43
C LEU A 201 4.65 -6.15 21.65
N LEU A 202 4.73 -4.87 22.00
CA LEU A 202 5.67 -3.91 21.41
C LEU A 202 7.00 -3.93 22.17
N LEU A 203 7.84 -4.95 21.94
CA LEU A 203 9.09 -5.10 22.72
C LEU A 203 10.07 -3.93 22.55
N ALA A 204 9.96 -3.16 21.47
CA ALA A 204 10.74 -1.92 21.28
C ALA A 204 10.44 -0.82 22.33
N ALA A 205 9.37 -0.94 23.11
CA ALA A 205 9.09 -0.07 24.25
C ALA A 205 9.84 -0.48 25.52
N CYS A 206 10.55 -1.61 25.48
CA CYS A 206 11.25 -2.21 26.60
C CYS A 206 12.78 -2.10 26.45
N ASP A 207 13.47 -2.45 27.53
CA ASP A 207 14.93 -2.54 27.60
C ASP A 207 15.37 -3.98 27.89
N ARG A 208 16.68 -4.18 28.10
CA ARG A 208 17.29 -5.50 28.35
C ARG A 208 16.77 -6.20 29.61
N GLN A 209 16.02 -5.51 30.50
CA GLN A 209 15.41 -6.15 31.66
C GLN A 209 14.17 -6.97 31.28
N GLN A 210 13.61 -6.78 30.08
CA GLN A 210 12.42 -7.50 29.62
C GLN A 210 12.69 -8.31 28.34
N ALA A 211 13.51 -7.80 27.42
CA ALA A 211 13.83 -8.50 26.18
C ALA A 211 15.18 -8.09 25.59
N SER A 212 15.87 -9.04 24.94
CA SER A 212 17.05 -8.82 24.11
C SER A 212 16.93 -9.58 22.78
N ILE A 213 17.63 -9.10 21.76
CA ILE A 213 17.72 -9.76 20.46
C ILE A 213 19.16 -9.76 20.01
N GLU A 214 19.67 -10.94 19.69
CA GLU A 214 21.08 -11.17 19.35
C GLU A 214 21.16 -11.97 18.06
N ARG A 215 22.02 -11.55 17.14
CA ARG A 215 22.27 -12.28 15.90
C ARG A 215 23.39 -13.30 16.16
N SER A 216 23.30 -14.48 15.57
CA SER A 216 24.37 -15.49 15.66
C SER A 216 25.63 -15.00 14.94
N ASP A 217 26.79 -15.22 15.56
CA ASP A 217 28.10 -14.90 14.98
C ASP A 217 28.47 -15.83 13.82
N THR A 218 27.92 -17.05 13.80
CA THR A 218 28.23 -18.07 12.78
C THR A 218 27.25 -18.09 11.61
N ASP A 219 26.01 -17.64 11.82
CA ASP A 219 24.97 -17.60 10.78
C ASP A 219 24.14 -16.34 10.96
N ALA A 220 24.40 -15.35 10.11
CA ALA A 220 23.68 -14.07 10.16
C ALA A 220 22.15 -14.24 10.01
N ARG A 221 21.62 -15.34 9.48
CA ARG A 221 20.18 -15.57 9.40
C ARG A 221 19.57 -16.10 10.70
N ARG A 222 20.37 -16.58 11.64
CA ARG A 222 19.91 -17.04 12.95
C ARG A 222 19.98 -15.91 13.96
N VAL A 223 18.89 -15.75 14.69
CA VAL A 223 18.74 -14.73 15.72
C VAL A 223 18.11 -15.36 16.94
N LEU A 224 18.57 -14.98 18.13
CA LEU A 224 18.00 -15.38 19.40
C LEU A 224 17.23 -14.19 20.00
N LEU A 225 15.92 -14.37 20.21
CA LEU A 225 15.11 -13.44 20.99
C LEU A 225 14.99 -13.98 22.41
N ARG A 226 15.48 -13.27 23.41
CA ARG A 226 15.25 -13.59 24.83
C ARG A 226 14.20 -12.62 25.36
N LEU A 227 13.20 -13.12 26.07
CA LEU A 227 12.18 -12.26 26.70
C LEU A 227 11.58 -12.90 27.94
N GLN A 228 11.17 -12.09 28.91
CA GLN A 228 10.39 -12.58 30.03
C GLN A 228 8.93 -12.80 29.64
N LEU A 229 8.38 -13.95 29.98
CA LEU A 229 6.98 -14.31 29.78
C LEU A 229 6.34 -14.78 31.08
N PRO A 230 5.03 -14.56 31.25
CA PRO A 230 4.34 -15.08 32.41
C PRO A 230 4.20 -16.61 32.32
N THR A 231 4.29 -17.30 33.45
CA THR A 231 4.05 -18.76 33.57
C THR A 231 2.56 -19.10 33.76
N ARG A 232 1.72 -18.08 34.03
CA ARG A 232 0.27 -18.18 34.24
C ARG A 232 -0.48 -16.95 33.69
N PRO A 233 -1.79 -17.02 33.44
CA PRO A 233 -2.55 -15.87 32.91
C PRO A 233 -2.66 -14.67 33.86
N ASP A 234 -2.64 -14.93 35.17
CA ASP A 234 -2.76 -13.99 36.27
C ASP A 234 -1.48 -14.00 37.14
N PRO A 235 -0.33 -13.45 36.68
CA PRO A 235 0.89 -13.40 37.49
C PRO A 235 0.61 -12.70 38.82
N ARG A 236 0.93 -13.31 39.96
CA ARG A 236 0.67 -12.76 41.30
C ARG A 236 1.94 -12.20 41.93
N SER A 237 3.09 -12.66 41.47
CA SER A 237 4.41 -12.20 41.93
C SER A 237 5.41 -12.12 40.77
N TYR A 238 6.58 -11.55 41.04
CA TYR A 238 7.68 -11.53 40.06
C TYR A 238 8.25 -12.92 39.76
N ARG A 239 7.98 -13.93 40.60
CA ARG A 239 8.36 -15.33 40.35
C ARG A 239 7.53 -15.99 39.25
N ASP A 240 6.37 -15.42 38.91
CA ASP A 240 5.52 -15.90 37.82
C ASP A 240 6.01 -15.43 36.44
N TRP A 241 7.22 -14.85 36.36
CA TRP A 241 7.85 -14.36 35.13
C TRP A 241 9.20 -15.04 34.94
N THR A 242 9.35 -15.80 33.86
CA THR A 242 10.61 -16.49 33.55
C THR A 242 11.15 -16.05 32.19
N TRP A 243 12.47 -16.13 32.02
CA TRP A 243 13.14 -15.85 30.76
C TRP A 243 12.93 -17.00 29.78
N VAL A 244 12.55 -16.67 28.55
CA VAL A 244 12.39 -17.63 27.47
C VAL A 244 13.28 -17.22 26.30
N ALA A 245 14.13 -18.14 25.85
CA ALA A 245 14.97 -17.98 24.67
C ALA A 245 14.25 -18.56 23.44
N CYS A 246 13.99 -17.75 22.42
CA CYS A 246 13.28 -18.15 21.21
C CYS A 246 14.14 -17.95 19.95
N PRO A 247 14.53 -19.03 19.25
CA PRO A 247 15.26 -18.92 17.99
C PRO A 247 14.37 -18.40 16.86
N ILE A 248 14.93 -17.52 16.04
CA ILE A 248 14.32 -16.90 14.87
C ILE A 248 15.21 -17.15 13.65
N SER A 249 14.60 -17.60 12.56
CA SER A 249 15.22 -17.61 11.24
C SER A 249 14.78 -16.39 10.44
N LEU A 250 15.71 -15.50 10.13
CA LEU A 250 15.48 -14.33 9.29
C LEU A 250 15.40 -14.71 7.81
N PRO A 251 14.53 -14.07 7.02
CA PRO A 251 14.50 -14.28 5.58
C PRO A 251 15.77 -13.71 4.91
N PRO A 252 16.16 -14.23 3.73
CA PRO A 252 17.32 -13.75 2.96
C PRO A 252 17.27 -12.26 2.61
N THR A 253 16.10 -11.64 2.69
CA THR A 253 15.90 -10.21 2.43
C THR A 253 16.38 -9.31 3.56
N VAL A 254 16.78 -9.85 4.72
CA VAL A 254 17.41 -9.08 5.79
C VAL A 254 18.92 -9.10 5.60
N PRO A 255 19.58 -7.97 5.33
CA PRO A 255 21.02 -7.93 5.20
C PRO A 255 21.73 -8.44 6.48
N ALA A 256 22.90 -9.06 6.30
CA ALA A 256 23.73 -9.51 7.42
C ALA A 256 24.18 -8.33 8.29
N SER A 257 24.54 -7.20 7.66
CA SER A 257 24.94 -5.95 8.31
C SER A 257 23.80 -5.13 8.92
N ALA A 258 22.54 -5.59 8.76
CA ALA A 258 21.41 -4.82 9.26
C ALA A 258 21.35 -4.86 10.80
N ILE A 259 21.18 -3.68 11.40
CA ILE A 259 20.92 -3.53 12.82
C ILE A 259 19.51 -4.03 13.11
N LEU A 260 19.39 -5.04 13.96
CA LEU A 260 18.10 -5.61 14.37
C LEU A 260 17.53 -4.83 15.56
N HIS A 261 16.22 -4.63 15.52
CA HIS A 261 15.45 -4.02 16.62
C HIS A 261 14.54 -5.06 17.27
N LEU A 262 14.22 -4.85 18.55
CA LEU A 262 13.29 -5.71 19.27
C LEU A 262 11.94 -5.81 18.52
N PRO A 263 11.42 -7.03 18.32
CA PRO A 263 10.27 -7.25 17.45
C PRO A 263 8.96 -6.81 18.09
N THR A 264 7.96 -6.58 17.25
CA THR A 264 6.57 -6.68 17.71
C THR A 264 6.16 -8.14 17.67
N LEU A 265 5.51 -8.66 18.71
CA LEU A 265 4.99 -10.02 18.73
C LEU A 265 3.47 -10.02 18.59
N ARG A 266 2.94 -10.90 17.75
CA ARG A 266 1.50 -11.07 17.55
C ARG A 266 1.13 -12.55 17.58
N VAL A 267 0.13 -12.89 18.37
CA VAL A 267 -0.40 -14.25 18.47
C VAL A 267 -1.59 -14.39 17.52
N THR A 268 -1.60 -15.46 16.72
CA THR A 268 -2.69 -15.78 15.78
C THR A 268 -2.98 -17.27 15.86
N GLY A 269 -4.02 -17.65 16.61
CA GLY A 269 -4.26 -19.04 16.99
C GLY A 269 -3.05 -19.60 17.75
N ARG A 270 -2.52 -20.74 17.31
CA ARG A 270 -1.31 -21.39 17.87
C ARG A 270 0.01 -20.85 17.31
N GLN A 271 -0.02 -19.80 16.49
CA GLN A 271 1.18 -19.24 15.87
C GLN A 271 1.57 -17.92 16.50
N VAL A 272 2.87 -17.74 16.71
CA VAL A 272 3.44 -16.46 17.10
C VAL A 272 4.24 -15.90 15.92
N CYS A 273 3.83 -14.72 15.47
CA CYS A 273 4.56 -13.94 14.49
C CYS A 273 5.49 -12.95 15.20
N ALA A 274 6.80 -13.09 14.95
CA ALA A 274 7.80 -12.09 15.29
C ALA A 274 8.01 -11.15 14.12
N ASP A 275 7.82 -9.89 14.39
CA ASP A 275 7.70 -8.85 13.40
C ASP A 275 8.95 -7.98 13.65
N VAL A 276 10.09 -8.35 13.05
CA VAL A 276 11.47 -7.91 13.38
C VAL A 276 11.86 -6.70 12.52
N ALA A 277 11.84 -5.51 13.12
CA ALA A 277 12.32 -4.30 12.43
C ALA A 277 13.85 -4.34 12.34
N TYR A 278 14.38 -3.84 11.22
CA TYR A 278 15.81 -3.74 11.02
C TYR A 278 16.16 -2.45 10.29
N THR A 279 17.37 -1.95 10.48
CA THR A 279 17.88 -0.76 9.83
C THR A 279 19.16 -1.07 9.08
N HIS A 280 19.21 -0.68 7.82
CA HIS A 280 20.33 -0.93 6.91
C HIS A 280 20.54 0.27 5.98
N ALA A 281 21.72 0.33 5.38
CA ALA A 281 22.08 1.39 4.45
C ALA A 281 21.48 1.10 3.08
N VAL A 282 20.97 2.13 2.42
CA VAL A 282 20.49 2.08 1.04
C VAL A 282 20.98 3.30 0.26
N PRO A 283 21.06 3.24 -1.07
CA PRO A 283 21.41 4.40 -1.88
C PRO A 283 20.39 5.54 -1.68
N LYS A 284 20.90 6.77 -1.53
CA LYS A 284 20.08 7.97 -1.32
C LYS A 284 19.44 8.41 -2.63
N ALA A 285 18.11 8.49 -2.65
CA ALA A 285 17.38 9.02 -3.79
C ALA A 285 17.62 10.52 -3.97
N ARG A 286 17.87 10.93 -5.22
CA ARG A 286 18.03 12.34 -5.61
C ARG A 286 16.66 12.98 -5.86
N ARG A 287 16.55 14.30 -5.66
CA ARG A 287 15.32 15.07 -5.96
C ARG A 287 15.26 15.58 -7.40
N THR A 288 16.45 15.76 -8.00
CA THR A 288 16.69 16.43 -9.27
C THR A 288 17.93 15.84 -9.93
N GLY A 289 18.20 16.22 -11.18
CA GLY A 289 19.33 15.73 -11.98
C GLY A 289 19.04 14.39 -12.66
N HIS A 290 17.77 14.05 -12.85
CA HIS A 290 17.32 12.83 -13.50
C HIS A 290 17.40 12.97 -15.02
N THR A 291 18.17 12.08 -15.65
CA THR A 291 18.27 11.95 -17.12
C THR A 291 17.40 10.83 -17.66
N VAL A 292 17.12 9.79 -16.86
CA VAL A 292 16.21 8.70 -17.23
C VAL A 292 15.13 8.55 -16.17
N ALA A 293 13.88 8.60 -16.63
CA ALA A 293 12.70 8.51 -15.78
C ALA A 293 11.71 7.51 -16.34
N VAL A 294 10.94 6.92 -15.44
CA VAL A 294 9.79 6.10 -15.80
C VAL A 294 8.49 6.82 -15.40
N GLY A 295 7.54 6.89 -16.33
CA GLY A 295 6.19 7.40 -16.05
C GLY A 295 5.22 6.25 -15.86
N VAL A 296 4.35 6.34 -14.86
CA VAL A 296 3.33 5.33 -14.54
C VAL A 296 1.93 5.93 -14.61
N ASP A 297 1.11 5.43 -15.53
CA ASP A 297 -0.30 5.77 -15.72
C ASP A 297 -1.23 4.70 -15.16
N TRP A 298 -2.43 5.14 -14.73
CA TRP A 298 -3.45 4.28 -14.14
C TRP A 298 -4.53 3.89 -15.16
N GLY A 299 -4.46 2.64 -15.61
CA GLY A 299 -5.47 2.05 -16.48
C GLY A 299 -6.66 1.47 -15.70
N LEU A 300 -7.86 1.53 -16.29
CA LEU A 300 -9.06 0.89 -15.73
C LEU A 300 -9.10 -0.62 -15.95
N ASN A 301 -8.61 -1.07 -17.10
CA ASN A 301 -8.56 -2.48 -17.50
C ASN A 301 -7.16 -3.07 -17.35
N THR A 302 -6.15 -2.23 -17.56
CA THR A 302 -4.73 -2.59 -17.57
C THR A 302 -4.06 -2.37 -16.21
N LEU A 303 -4.76 -1.80 -15.22
CA LEU A 303 -4.24 -1.37 -13.91
C LEU A 303 -3.09 -0.34 -13.98
N LEU A 304 -1.94 -0.70 -14.53
CA LEU A 304 -0.78 0.17 -14.76
C LEU A 304 -0.31 0.09 -16.21
N SER A 305 0.01 1.25 -16.79
CA SER A 305 0.79 1.37 -18.03
C SER A 305 2.04 2.20 -17.73
N GLU A 306 3.18 1.78 -18.24
CA GLU A 306 4.46 2.35 -17.81
C GLU A 306 5.47 2.41 -18.96
N GLY A 307 6.38 3.38 -18.94
CA GLY A 307 7.49 3.41 -19.88
C GLY A 307 8.57 4.43 -19.54
N ALA A 308 9.75 4.21 -20.09
CA ALA A 308 10.94 5.01 -19.81
C ALA A 308 11.19 6.09 -20.86
N LEU A 309 11.54 7.29 -20.40
CA LEU A 309 12.00 8.41 -21.20
C LEU A 309 13.42 8.82 -20.79
N ARG A 310 14.15 9.39 -21.74
CA ARG A 310 15.44 10.05 -21.53
C ARG A 310 15.34 11.54 -21.83
N LEU A 311 15.83 12.36 -20.91
CA LEU A 311 16.14 13.78 -21.09
C LEU A 311 17.62 13.88 -21.50
N HIS A 312 17.86 14.52 -22.64
CA HIS A 312 19.20 14.80 -23.16
C HIS A 312 19.70 16.16 -22.66
N GLU A 313 21.01 16.40 -22.75
CA GLU A 313 21.65 17.65 -22.30
C GLU A 313 21.12 18.88 -23.05
N ASP A 314 20.72 18.70 -24.32
CA ASP A 314 20.09 19.71 -25.16
C ASP A 314 18.61 19.99 -24.82
N GLY A 315 18.09 19.37 -23.76
CA GLY A 315 16.71 19.51 -23.29
C GLY A 315 15.68 18.68 -24.05
N ARG A 316 16.08 17.92 -25.09
CA ARG A 316 15.14 17.03 -25.81
C ARG A 316 14.76 15.83 -24.96
N ILE A 317 13.55 15.31 -25.20
CA ILE A 317 13.04 14.12 -24.52
C ILE A 317 12.73 13.04 -25.55
N THR A 318 13.30 11.85 -25.36
CA THR A 318 13.06 10.69 -26.24
C THR A 318 12.56 9.50 -25.45
N ALA A 319 11.67 8.70 -26.04
CA ALA A 319 11.24 7.44 -25.44
C ALA A 319 12.28 6.34 -25.65
N LEU A 320 12.57 5.57 -24.59
CA LEU A 320 13.49 4.42 -24.64
C LEU A 320 12.81 3.12 -25.10
N GLY A 321 11.51 3.17 -25.40
CA GLY A 321 10.74 2.03 -25.90
C GLY A 321 9.24 2.32 -25.98
N ALA A 322 8.46 1.28 -26.26
CA ALA A 322 7.00 1.36 -26.34
C ALA A 322 6.31 1.40 -24.96
N GLY A 323 7.01 0.99 -23.91
CA GLY A 323 6.44 0.79 -22.57
C GLY A 323 5.82 -0.59 -22.39
N GLY A 324 5.30 -0.85 -21.19
CA GLY A 324 4.68 -2.10 -20.77
C GLY A 324 3.35 -1.88 -20.04
N GLN A 325 2.63 -2.98 -19.80
CA GLN A 325 1.29 -2.99 -19.22
C GLN A 325 1.17 -4.10 -18.15
N PHE A 326 0.73 -3.77 -16.94
CA PHE A 326 0.51 -4.73 -15.85
C PHE A 326 -0.92 -5.27 -15.82
N ARG A 327 -1.24 -6.24 -16.67
CA ARG A 327 -2.62 -6.72 -16.82
C ARG A 327 -3.10 -7.56 -15.64
N ALA A 328 -4.01 -7.01 -14.83
CA ALA A 328 -4.56 -7.67 -13.64
C ALA A 328 -6.01 -8.18 -13.80
N ALA A 329 -6.49 -8.42 -15.03
CA ALA A 329 -7.91 -8.69 -15.32
C ALA A 329 -8.49 -9.86 -14.51
N GLY A 330 -7.78 -10.98 -14.39
CA GLY A 330 -8.24 -12.15 -13.62
C GLY A 330 -8.36 -11.88 -12.11
N VAL A 331 -7.43 -11.10 -11.55
CA VAL A 331 -7.46 -10.68 -10.14
C VAL A 331 -8.63 -9.74 -9.89
N LEU A 332 -8.84 -8.76 -10.77
CA LEU A 332 -9.97 -7.83 -10.70
C LEU A 332 -11.31 -8.56 -10.84
N ALA A 333 -11.40 -9.58 -11.70
CA ALA A 333 -12.58 -10.43 -11.82
C ALA A 333 -12.85 -11.24 -10.54
N LYS A 334 -11.81 -11.78 -9.89
CA LYS A 334 -11.93 -12.45 -8.59
C LYS A 334 -12.38 -11.49 -7.49
N GLN A 335 -11.81 -10.28 -7.44
CA GLN A 335 -12.23 -9.23 -6.51
C GLN A 335 -13.71 -8.90 -6.69
N HIS A 336 -14.17 -8.80 -7.95
CA HIS A 336 -15.59 -8.57 -8.26
C HIS A 336 -16.49 -9.71 -7.78
N ARG A 337 -16.08 -10.98 -7.95
CA ARG A 337 -16.85 -12.14 -7.44
C ARG A 337 -16.94 -12.13 -5.91
N LEU A 338 -15.82 -11.92 -5.22
CA LEU A 338 -15.79 -11.85 -3.75
C LEU A 338 -16.63 -10.70 -3.21
N ARG A 339 -16.67 -9.56 -3.90
CA ARG A 339 -17.56 -8.45 -3.56
C ARG A 339 -19.03 -8.86 -3.61
N ARG A 340 -19.49 -9.43 -4.74
CA ARG A 340 -20.88 -9.87 -4.89
C ARG A 340 -21.27 -10.91 -3.84
N HIS A 341 -20.34 -11.79 -3.50
CA HIS A 341 -20.55 -12.76 -2.44
C HIS A 341 -20.74 -12.07 -1.08
N SER A 342 -19.85 -11.14 -0.73
CA SER A 342 -19.98 -10.31 0.47
C SER A 342 -21.30 -9.53 0.53
N GLU A 343 -21.74 -8.92 -0.58
CA GLU A 343 -23.03 -8.21 -0.67
C GLU A 343 -24.21 -9.13 -0.35
N ARG A 344 -24.23 -10.35 -0.89
CA ARG A 344 -25.27 -11.34 -0.62
C ARG A 344 -25.27 -11.81 0.83
N LEU A 345 -24.07 -12.05 1.39
CA LEU A 345 -23.93 -12.46 2.79
C LEU A 345 -24.44 -11.36 3.73
N HIS A 346 -24.13 -10.09 3.44
CA HIS A 346 -24.64 -8.95 4.20
C HIS A 346 -26.15 -8.84 4.15
N ALA A 347 -26.73 -8.86 2.94
CA ALA A 347 -28.18 -8.78 2.79
C ALA A 347 -28.89 -9.90 3.57
N LYS A 348 -28.31 -11.10 3.57
CA LYS A 348 -28.83 -12.25 4.33
C LYS A 348 -28.65 -12.08 5.85
N ALA A 349 -27.48 -11.61 6.30
CA ALA A 349 -27.22 -11.35 7.71
C ALA A 349 -28.15 -10.26 8.27
N ASP A 350 -28.31 -9.15 7.55
CA ASP A 350 -29.22 -8.06 7.93
C ASP A 350 -30.68 -8.54 7.99
N HIS A 351 -31.08 -9.43 7.08
CA HIS A 351 -32.42 -10.03 7.13
C HIS A 351 -32.60 -10.94 8.35
N TYR A 352 -31.63 -11.80 8.66
CA TYR A 352 -31.68 -12.65 9.85
C TYR A 352 -31.68 -11.84 11.15
N GLN A 353 -30.89 -10.76 11.21
CA GLN A 353 -30.91 -9.84 12.33
C GLN A 353 -32.29 -9.18 12.51
N ARG A 354 -32.94 -8.75 11.42
CA ARG A 354 -34.29 -8.17 11.49
C ARG A 354 -35.34 -9.18 11.95
N LEU A 355 -35.24 -10.44 11.52
CA LEU A 355 -36.17 -11.50 11.92
C LEU A 355 -35.97 -11.95 13.37
N ALA A 356 -34.71 -12.07 13.82
CA ALA A 356 -34.40 -12.47 15.19
C ALA A 356 -34.77 -11.39 16.22
N GLY A 357 -34.77 -10.12 15.83
CA GLY A 357 -35.12 -9.01 16.73
C GLY A 357 -34.20 -8.99 17.96
N CYS A 358 -34.81 -8.93 19.15
CA CYS A 358 -34.11 -9.01 20.44
C CYS A 358 -34.14 -10.41 21.07
N ASP A 359 -34.69 -11.43 20.37
CA ASP A 359 -34.79 -12.78 20.91
C ASP A 359 -33.48 -13.54 20.69
N GLU A 360 -32.67 -13.60 21.75
CA GLU A 360 -31.40 -14.33 21.77
C GLU A 360 -31.57 -15.85 21.65
N ARG A 361 -32.78 -16.39 21.88
CA ARG A 361 -33.10 -17.82 21.74
C ARG A 361 -33.67 -18.16 20.37
N HIS A 362 -33.84 -17.16 19.49
CA HIS A 362 -34.37 -17.38 18.16
C HIS A 362 -33.46 -18.34 17.36
N GLN A 363 -34.06 -19.30 16.65
CA GLN A 363 -33.33 -20.33 15.86
C GLN A 363 -32.40 -19.77 14.76
N LEU A 364 -32.45 -18.46 14.49
CA LEU A 364 -31.64 -17.79 13.48
C LEU A 364 -30.37 -17.16 14.06
N VAL A 365 -30.21 -17.06 15.39
CA VAL A 365 -29.04 -16.47 16.05
C VAL A 365 -27.77 -17.23 15.66
N GLY A 366 -27.74 -18.56 15.82
CA GLY A 366 -26.59 -19.38 15.39
C GLY A 366 -26.31 -19.30 13.88
N LYS A 367 -27.35 -19.23 13.04
CA LYS A 367 -27.19 -19.04 11.59
C LYS A 367 -26.63 -17.65 11.26
N HIS A 368 -27.01 -16.63 12.01
CA HIS A 368 -26.51 -15.26 11.87
C HIS A 368 -25.02 -15.18 12.27
N GLU A 369 -24.60 -15.85 13.33
CA GLU A 369 -23.19 -15.97 13.71
C GLU A 369 -22.34 -16.61 12.61
N VAL A 370 -22.78 -17.74 12.05
CA VAL A 370 -22.10 -18.39 10.91
C VAL A 370 -21.96 -17.43 9.72
N LEU A 371 -23.01 -16.64 9.40
CA LEU A 371 -22.93 -15.65 8.34
C LEU A 371 -21.94 -14.51 8.67
N ARG A 372 -21.89 -14.05 9.92
CA ARG A 372 -20.92 -13.05 10.38
C ARG A 372 -19.50 -13.58 10.24
N ASP A 373 -19.28 -14.85 10.51
CA ASP A 373 -17.97 -15.51 10.38
C ASP A 373 -17.53 -15.60 8.92
N GLU A 374 -18.44 -16.01 8.03
CA GLU A 374 -18.18 -16.05 6.59
C GLU A 374 -17.94 -14.64 6.01
N ILE A 375 -18.69 -13.62 6.47
CA ILE A 375 -18.44 -12.21 6.13
C ILE A 375 -17.01 -11.80 6.51
N ARG A 376 -16.54 -12.18 7.72
CA ARG A 376 -15.16 -11.91 8.15
C ARG A 376 -14.16 -12.63 7.23
N HIS A 377 -14.40 -13.90 6.91
CA HIS A 377 -13.52 -14.68 6.04
C HIS A 377 -13.40 -14.08 4.63
N VAL A 378 -14.54 -13.76 3.99
CA VAL A 378 -14.57 -13.13 2.65
C VAL A 378 -13.90 -11.76 2.67
N SER A 379 -14.10 -10.98 3.74
CA SER A 379 -13.45 -9.67 3.91
C SER A 379 -11.93 -9.82 4.02
N ALA A 380 -11.43 -10.75 4.82
CA ALA A 380 -10.01 -11.05 4.92
C ALA A 380 -9.43 -11.50 3.58
N ARG A 381 -10.15 -12.35 2.83
CA ARG A 381 -9.74 -12.81 1.49
C ARG A 381 -9.64 -11.66 0.49
N ARG A 382 -10.58 -10.70 0.53
CA ARG A 382 -10.55 -9.49 -0.30
C ARG A 382 -9.35 -8.60 0.04
N GLN A 383 -9.11 -8.36 1.34
CA GLN A 383 -7.97 -7.57 1.80
C GLN A 383 -6.64 -8.20 1.39
N ASN A 384 -6.49 -9.52 1.56
CA ASN A 384 -5.29 -10.25 1.15
C ASN A 384 -5.08 -10.19 -0.37
N LEU A 385 -6.13 -10.33 -1.17
CA LEU A 385 -6.05 -10.21 -2.63
C LEU A 385 -5.60 -8.80 -3.07
N ASN A 386 -6.16 -7.78 -2.44
CA ASN A 386 -5.81 -6.39 -2.68
C ASN A 386 -4.35 -6.08 -2.33
N ALA A 387 -3.89 -6.58 -1.18
CA ALA A 387 -2.50 -6.43 -0.76
C ALA A 387 -1.54 -7.14 -1.72
N ALA A 388 -1.85 -8.37 -2.14
CA ALA A 388 -1.04 -9.12 -3.10
C ALA A 388 -0.98 -8.42 -4.47
N LEU A 389 -2.11 -7.91 -4.94
CA LEU A 389 -2.17 -7.11 -6.17
C LEU A 389 -1.28 -5.86 -6.07
N ALA A 390 -1.33 -5.15 -4.93
CA ALA A 390 -0.54 -3.96 -4.73
C ALA A 390 0.97 -4.24 -4.77
N TRP A 391 1.41 -5.32 -4.12
CA TRP A 391 2.81 -5.75 -4.15
C TRP A 391 3.27 -6.18 -5.54
N ALA A 392 2.49 -6.98 -6.25
CA ALA A 392 2.84 -7.46 -7.58
C ALA A 392 2.97 -6.29 -8.58
N ALA A 393 2.01 -5.36 -8.56
CA ALA A 393 2.01 -4.18 -9.42
C ALA A 393 3.20 -3.25 -9.09
N ALA A 394 3.49 -3.04 -7.81
CA ALA A 394 4.61 -2.22 -7.38
C ALA A 394 5.98 -2.83 -7.73
N ARG A 395 6.13 -4.16 -7.56
CA ARG A 395 7.37 -4.84 -7.93
C ARG A 395 7.60 -4.77 -9.43
N TRP A 396 6.57 -5.02 -10.22
CA TRP A 396 6.64 -4.88 -11.67
C TRP A 396 7.10 -3.48 -12.07
N ALA A 397 6.51 -2.41 -11.52
CA ALA A 397 6.92 -1.05 -11.84
C ALA A 397 8.38 -0.74 -11.48
N VAL A 398 8.82 -1.16 -10.28
CA VAL A 398 10.21 -0.94 -9.86
C VAL A 398 11.19 -1.76 -10.72
N ASP A 399 10.81 -2.97 -11.15
CA ASP A 399 11.63 -3.77 -12.08
C ASP A 399 11.81 -3.10 -13.43
N GLN A 400 10.75 -2.49 -13.96
CA GLN A 400 10.85 -1.72 -15.21
C GLN A 400 11.79 -0.51 -15.04
N ALA A 401 11.74 0.19 -13.91
CA ALA A 401 12.66 1.28 -13.60
C ALA A 401 14.12 0.82 -13.48
N ILE A 402 14.36 -0.31 -12.80
CA ILE A 402 15.70 -0.91 -12.68
C ILE A 402 16.23 -1.31 -14.07
N ALA A 403 15.41 -2.02 -14.86
CA ALA A 403 15.79 -2.46 -16.20
C ALA A 403 16.10 -1.29 -17.14
N ALA A 404 15.35 -0.18 -17.01
CA ALA A 404 15.59 1.05 -17.78
C ALA A 404 16.77 1.89 -17.25
N ARG A 405 17.38 1.51 -16.12
CA ARG A 405 18.36 2.31 -15.37
C ARG A 405 17.83 3.71 -15.02
N ALA A 406 16.54 3.79 -14.72
CA ALA A 406 15.91 5.04 -14.32
C ALA A 406 16.27 5.38 -12.87
N THR A 407 16.42 6.67 -12.59
CA THR A 407 16.68 7.18 -11.23
C THR A 407 15.43 7.76 -10.57
N VAL A 408 14.32 7.83 -11.30
CA VAL A 408 13.03 8.35 -10.82
C VAL A 408 11.84 7.66 -11.48
N ILE A 409 10.79 7.44 -10.70
CA ILE A 409 9.46 7.03 -11.13
C ILE A 409 8.49 8.19 -10.87
N TYR A 410 7.85 8.69 -11.92
CA TYR A 410 6.79 9.69 -11.84
C TYR A 410 5.42 9.01 -11.85
N VAL A 411 4.62 9.31 -10.84
CA VAL A 411 3.24 8.79 -10.69
C VAL A 411 2.26 9.95 -10.62
N GLU A 412 1.06 9.77 -11.17
CA GLU A 412 0.02 10.81 -11.07
C GLU A 412 -0.53 11.00 -9.67
N ASP A 413 -0.82 12.26 -9.33
CA ASP A 413 -1.63 12.64 -8.18
C ASP A 413 -3.12 12.42 -8.47
N LEU A 414 -3.60 11.23 -8.14
CA LEU A 414 -5.01 10.88 -8.26
C LEU A 414 -5.78 10.97 -6.94
N ARG A 415 -5.25 11.67 -5.93
CA ARG A 415 -5.90 11.82 -4.61
C ARG A 415 -7.25 12.56 -4.69
N SER A 416 -7.46 13.37 -5.72
CA SER A 416 -8.72 14.09 -5.98
C SER A 416 -9.71 13.31 -6.85
N LEU A 417 -9.31 12.17 -7.43
CA LEU A 417 -10.19 11.42 -8.32
C LEU A 417 -11.26 10.67 -7.51
N GLU A 418 -12.53 11.07 -7.70
CA GLU A 418 -13.68 10.37 -7.15
C GLU A 418 -14.33 9.45 -8.17
N ALA A 419 -14.78 8.29 -7.69
CA ALA A 419 -15.61 7.36 -8.43
C ALA A 419 -17.06 7.87 -8.57
N LYS A 420 -17.27 9.00 -9.26
CA LYS A 420 -18.59 9.61 -9.52
C LYS A 420 -18.69 10.13 -10.95
N GLY A 421 -19.92 10.25 -11.46
CA GLY A 421 -20.20 10.82 -12.79
C GLY A 421 -19.84 9.93 -13.98
N MET A 422 -19.21 8.77 -13.77
CA MET A 422 -18.69 7.91 -14.85
C MET A 422 -19.52 6.63 -15.09
N GLY A 423 -20.73 6.55 -14.53
CA GLY A 423 -21.59 5.36 -14.58
C GLY A 423 -21.31 4.33 -13.47
N ALA A 424 -22.34 3.58 -13.06
CA ALA A 424 -22.28 2.71 -11.87
C ALA A 424 -21.16 1.66 -11.93
N THR A 425 -20.94 1.07 -13.11
CA THR A 425 -19.92 0.05 -13.33
C THR A 425 -18.51 0.60 -13.19
N LEU A 426 -18.23 1.74 -13.82
CA LEU A 426 -16.92 2.37 -13.81
C LEU A 426 -16.60 2.99 -12.44
N ASN A 427 -17.57 3.67 -11.82
CA ASN A 427 -17.45 4.14 -10.45
C ASN A 427 -17.11 3.00 -9.48
N THR A 428 -17.81 1.86 -9.62
CA THR A 428 -17.51 0.68 -8.79
C THR A 428 -16.07 0.22 -8.99
N ARG A 429 -15.58 0.10 -10.23
CA ARG A 429 -14.20 -0.31 -10.51
C ARG A 429 -13.17 0.66 -9.92
N LEU A 430 -13.33 1.97 -10.14
CA LEU A 430 -12.46 3.00 -9.57
C LEU A 430 -12.41 2.94 -8.04
N SER A 431 -13.57 2.70 -7.42
CA SER A 431 -13.67 2.56 -5.97
C SER A 431 -12.92 1.33 -5.44
N GLN A 432 -12.66 0.33 -6.26
CA GLN A 432 -11.99 -0.90 -5.85
C GLN A 432 -10.47 -0.89 -6.05
N GLN A 433 -9.93 0.10 -6.76
CA GLN A 433 -8.50 0.18 -7.05
C GLN A 433 -7.69 0.55 -5.81
N VAL A 434 -6.58 -0.15 -5.60
CA VAL A 434 -5.67 0.00 -4.45
C VAL A 434 -4.50 0.95 -4.75
N ARG A 435 -4.80 2.07 -5.42
CA ARG A 435 -3.76 2.99 -5.96
C ARG A 435 -2.81 3.50 -4.90
N GLY A 436 -3.34 4.01 -3.78
CA GLY A 436 -2.52 4.50 -2.68
C GLY A 436 -1.57 3.41 -2.16
N GLN A 437 -2.09 2.19 -1.95
CA GLN A 437 -1.26 1.06 -1.52
C GLN A 437 -0.18 0.72 -2.55
N ILE A 438 -0.50 0.72 -3.85
CA ILE A 438 0.48 0.49 -4.92
C ILE A 438 1.59 1.54 -4.86
N VAL A 439 1.26 2.84 -4.79
CA VAL A 439 2.27 3.91 -4.73
C VAL A 439 3.15 3.77 -3.48
N ASP A 440 2.57 3.45 -2.34
CA ASP A 440 3.34 3.24 -1.10
C ASP A 440 4.27 2.02 -1.21
N ARG A 441 3.84 0.95 -1.89
CA ARG A 441 4.71 -0.20 -2.17
C ARG A 441 5.79 0.13 -3.21
N ILE A 442 5.49 0.97 -4.22
CA ILE A 442 6.49 1.45 -5.18
C ILE A 442 7.56 2.25 -4.44
N ARG A 443 7.18 3.24 -3.61
CA ARG A 443 8.11 4.00 -2.75
C ARG A 443 8.98 3.10 -1.92
N HIS A 444 8.37 2.11 -1.28
CA HIS A 444 9.10 1.14 -0.48
C HIS A 444 10.11 0.37 -1.33
N LEU A 445 9.72 -0.25 -2.44
CA LEU A 445 10.66 -1.04 -3.24
C LEU A 445 11.73 -0.17 -3.93
N ALA A 446 11.34 0.97 -4.49
CA ALA A 446 12.23 1.90 -5.20
C ALA A 446 13.35 2.45 -4.30
N ALA A 447 13.04 2.73 -3.03
CA ALA A 447 14.04 3.25 -2.10
C ALA A 447 15.13 2.22 -1.71
N GLU A 448 14.99 0.92 -2.01
CA GLU A 448 16.10 -0.04 -1.83
C GLU A 448 17.17 0.17 -2.91
N HIS A 449 16.82 0.83 -4.01
CA HIS A 449 17.65 1.04 -5.18
C HIS A 449 18.00 2.52 -5.40
N GLY A 450 17.71 3.40 -4.43
CA GLY A 450 17.90 4.86 -4.58
C GLY A 450 17.05 5.50 -5.67
N ILE A 451 15.97 4.84 -6.11
CA ILE A 451 15.07 5.38 -7.13
C ILE A 451 14.08 6.31 -6.46
N ALA A 452 14.02 7.57 -6.91
CA ALA A 452 13.06 8.54 -6.42
C ALA A 452 11.64 8.18 -6.89
N VAL A 453 10.62 8.46 -6.08
CA VAL A 453 9.22 8.30 -6.49
C VAL A 453 8.50 9.62 -6.26
N VAL A 454 8.14 10.28 -7.35
CA VAL A 454 7.64 11.65 -7.34
C VAL A 454 6.20 11.66 -7.83
N THR A 455 5.31 12.23 -7.02
CA THR A 455 3.91 12.41 -7.41
C THR A 455 3.74 13.72 -8.18
N THR A 456 3.16 13.67 -9.38
CA THR A 456 2.99 14.83 -10.28
C THR A 456 1.51 15.14 -10.53
N PRO A 457 1.13 16.40 -10.82
CA PRO A 457 -0.26 16.72 -11.06
C PRO A 457 -0.81 15.94 -12.26
N ALA A 458 -2.01 15.36 -12.16
CA ALA A 458 -2.61 14.53 -13.22
C ALA A 458 -3.32 15.34 -14.34
N ARG A 459 -3.40 16.66 -14.23
CA ARG A 459 -4.23 17.48 -15.13
C ARG A 459 -3.75 17.36 -16.58
N ASN A 460 -4.66 17.04 -17.50
CA ASN A 460 -4.43 16.99 -18.95
C ASN A 460 -3.42 15.95 -19.48
N THR A 461 -2.90 15.05 -18.64
CA THR A 461 -1.92 14.02 -19.05
C THR A 461 -2.47 13.04 -20.07
N SER A 462 -3.76 12.68 -20.00
CA SER A 462 -4.40 11.81 -21.00
C SER A 462 -5.15 12.57 -22.11
N LYS A 463 -5.21 13.91 -22.02
CA LYS A 463 -5.98 14.77 -22.94
C LYS A 463 -5.10 15.36 -24.04
N HIS A 464 -3.84 15.65 -23.76
CA HIS A 464 -2.92 16.31 -24.71
C HIS A 464 -1.95 15.32 -25.35
N CYS A 465 -1.60 15.59 -26.61
CA CYS A 465 -0.65 14.80 -27.36
C CYS A 465 0.74 14.80 -26.70
N PRO A 466 1.40 13.65 -26.53
CA PRO A 466 2.75 13.59 -25.97
C PRO A 466 3.83 14.23 -26.84
N GLN A 467 3.55 14.50 -28.12
CA GLN A 467 4.54 15.05 -29.06
C GLN A 467 4.35 16.54 -29.36
N CYS A 468 3.12 17.06 -29.30
CA CYS A 468 2.84 18.45 -29.70
C CYS A 468 1.81 19.18 -28.82
N LEU A 469 1.36 18.57 -27.72
CA LEU A 469 0.39 19.12 -26.76
C LEU A 469 -1.02 19.38 -27.29
N THR A 470 -1.27 19.24 -28.60
CA THR A 470 -2.62 19.39 -29.17
C THR A 470 -3.61 18.44 -28.47
N PRO A 471 -4.81 18.91 -28.11
CA PRO A 471 -5.87 18.04 -27.60
C PRO A 471 -6.13 16.84 -28.51
N LEU A 472 -6.11 15.66 -27.93
CA LEU A 472 -6.32 14.39 -28.61
C LEU A 472 -7.81 14.16 -28.86
N ARG A 473 -8.13 13.56 -30.00
CA ARG A 473 -9.43 12.95 -30.27
C ARG A 473 -9.42 11.51 -29.77
N HIS A 474 -10.27 11.17 -28.81
CA HIS A 474 -10.41 9.80 -28.34
C HIS A 474 -11.43 9.03 -29.19
N CYS A 475 -11.07 7.81 -29.60
CA CYS A 475 -11.93 6.92 -30.36
C CYS A 475 -11.88 5.49 -29.82
N LYS A 476 -12.78 4.63 -30.34
CA LYS A 476 -12.93 3.25 -29.87
C LYS A 476 -11.70 2.39 -30.17
N ALA A 477 -11.16 2.51 -31.37
CA ALA A 477 -10.07 1.69 -31.90
C ALA A 477 -9.41 2.40 -33.10
N PRO A 478 -8.18 2.02 -33.52
CA PRO A 478 -7.50 2.65 -34.66
C PRO A 478 -8.26 2.49 -35.99
N ASP A 479 -8.93 1.35 -36.19
CA ASP A 479 -9.78 1.04 -37.34
C ASP A 479 -11.16 1.72 -37.29
N LYS A 480 -11.50 2.36 -36.16
CA LYS A 480 -12.78 3.07 -35.94
C LYS A 480 -12.53 4.51 -35.47
N PRO A 481 -11.85 5.34 -36.27
CA PRO A 481 -11.37 6.66 -35.87
C PRO A 481 -12.48 7.71 -35.69
N THR A 482 -13.68 7.44 -36.21
CA THR A 482 -14.88 8.28 -36.12
C THR A 482 -15.82 7.83 -34.99
N VAL A 483 -15.66 6.61 -34.48
CA VAL A 483 -16.52 6.08 -33.40
C VAL A 483 -15.98 6.55 -32.07
N ALA A 484 -16.80 7.32 -31.35
CA ALA A 484 -16.47 7.77 -30.00
C ALA A 484 -16.07 6.60 -29.09
N GLY A 485 -14.98 6.78 -28.37
CA GLY A 485 -14.45 5.78 -27.44
C GLY A 485 -13.26 6.33 -26.68
N TRP A 486 -12.80 5.58 -25.67
CA TRP A 486 -11.81 6.08 -24.70
C TRP A 486 -10.45 5.38 -24.79
N LYS A 487 -10.32 4.30 -25.57
CA LYS A 487 -9.15 3.43 -25.55
C LYS A 487 -8.04 3.90 -26.48
N TRP A 488 -8.40 4.46 -27.63
CA TRP A 488 -7.46 4.93 -28.63
C TRP A 488 -7.48 6.45 -28.71
N ALA A 489 -6.34 7.05 -29.01
CA ALA A 489 -6.19 8.50 -29.12
C ALA A 489 -5.48 8.85 -30.42
N VAL A 490 -6.00 9.86 -31.12
CA VAL A 490 -5.45 10.39 -32.37
C VAL A 490 -5.22 11.89 -32.23
N CYS A 491 -4.04 12.34 -32.62
CA CYS A 491 -3.70 13.75 -32.68
C CYS A 491 -4.24 14.37 -33.98
N PRO A 492 -5.10 15.40 -33.92
CA PRO A 492 -5.65 16.03 -35.13
C PRO A 492 -4.64 16.92 -35.86
N HIS A 493 -3.53 17.28 -35.20
CA HIS A 493 -2.50 18.11 -35.80
C HIS A 493 -1.77 17.38 -36.94
N GLN A 494 -1.90 17.90 -38.17
CA GLN A 494 -1.52 17.23 -39.41
C GLN A 494 -0.02 16.94 -39.55
N SER A 495 0.84 17.73 -38.90
CA SER A 495 2.30 17.51 -38.89
C SER A 495 2.73 16.48 -37.83
N CYS A 496 1.96 16.36 -36.73
CA CYS A 496 2.25 15.41 -35.67
C CYS A 496 1.78 13.99 -36.02
N ARG A 497 0.50 13.83 -36.37
CA ARG A 497 -0.16 12.53 -36.69
C ARG A 497 0.07 11.43 -35.64
N TRP A 498 0.38 11.78 -34.41
CA TRP A 498 0.53 10.79 -33.34
C TRP A 498 -0.79 10.06 -33.14
N GLN A 499 -0.72 8.74 -33.02
CA GLN A 499 -1.84 7.91 -32.60
C GLN A 499 -1.33 6.76 -31.74
N GLY A 500 -2.14 6.31 -30.79
CA GLY A 500 -1.76 5.24 -29.90
C GLY A 500 -2.84 4.90 -28.88
N ASP A 501 -2.57 3.86 -28.10
CA ASP A 501 -3.36 3.57 -26.91
C ASP A 501 -3.31 4.78 -25.95
N ARG A 502 -4.46 5.19 -25.41
CA ARG A 502 -4.58 6.36 -24.54
C ARG A 502 -3.62 6.27 -23.36
N ASP A 503 -3.51 5.10 -22.75
CA ASP A 503 -2.69 4.89 -21.55
C ASP A 503 -1.19 4.95 -21.92
N GLN A 504 -0.83 4.65 -23.18
CA GLN A 504 0.53 4.91 -23.69
C GLN A 504 0.85 6.39 -23.85
N GLY A 505 -0.12 7.19 -24.30
CA GLY A 505 0.02 8.64 -24.35
C GLY A 505 0.15 9.24 -22.94
N ALA A 506 -0.60 8.72 -21.98
CA ALA A 506 -0.63 9.22 -20.62
C ALA A 506 0.70 9.01 -19.87
N TRP A 507 1.27 7.80 -19.85
CA TRP A 507 2.55 7.57 -19.15
C TRP A 507 3.69 8.41 -19.74
N ARG A 508 3.67 8.61 -21.08
CA ARG A 508 4.59 9.49 -21.80
C ARG A 508 4.50 10.94 -21.32
N ARG A 509 3.28 11.47 -21.19
CA ARG A 509 3.05 12.83 -20.64
C ARG A 509 3.51 12.94 -19.20
N ILE A 510 3.23 11.94 -18.36
CA ILE A 510 3.60 11.92 -16.94
C ILE A 510 5.13 11.98 -16.78
N ALA A 511 5.85 11.13 -17.50
CA ALA A 511 7.32 11.12 -17.48
C ALA A 511 7.92 12.43 -18.03
N ALA A 512 7.43 12.92 -19.17
CA ALA A 512 7.95 14.15 -19.78
C ALA A 512 7.71 15.39 -18.89
N ARG A 513 6.53 15.48 -18.28
CA ARG A 513 6.21 16.51 -17.29
C ARG A 513 7.13 16.39 -16.07
N GLY A 514 7.31 15.18 -15.55
CA GLY A 514 8.20 14.96 -14.41
C GLY A 514 9.63 15.42 -14.68
N LEU A 515 10.21 15.01 -15.82
CA LEU A 515 11.57 15.38 -16.22
C LEU A 515 11.75 16.89 -16.40
N THR A 516 10.80 17.57 -17.03
CA THR A 516 10.87 19.03 -17.22
C THR A 516 10.64 19.82 -15.92
N HIS A 517 9.79 19.30 -15.03
CA HIS A 517 9.46 19.97 -13.77
C HIS A 517 10.31 19.51 -12.59
N GLN A 518 11.31 18.66 -12.80
CA GLN A 518 12.04 18.01 -11.70
C GLN A 518 12.64 19.02 -10.71
N ALA A 519 13.10 20.19 -11.16
CA ALA A 519 13.61 21.27 -10.31
C ALA A 519 12.57 21.83 -9.32
N LYS A 520 11.28 21.60 -9.55
CA LYS A 520 10.16 21.98 -8.66
C LYS A 520 9.78 20.87 -7.68
N THR A 521 10.51 19.75 -7.66
CA THR A 521 10.24 18.63 -6.74
C THR A 521 10.51 19.08 -5.30
N ALA A 522 9.47 19.08 -4.47
CA ALA A 522 9.53 19.39 -3.05
C ALA A 522 9.31 18.14 -2.19
N ILE A 523 9.80 18.18 -0.94
CA ILE A 523 9.42 17.20 0.07
C ILE A 523 8.16 17.72 0.75
N ASP A 524 7.09 16.93 0.74
CA ASP A 524 5.89 17.22 1.49
C ASP A 524 6.18 17.13 2.99
N LYS A 525 6.01 18.23 3.72
CA LYS A 525 6.40 18.31 5.15
C LYS A 525 5.63 17.32 6.03
N THR A 526 4.40 16.99 5.65
CA THR A 526 3.53 16.09 6.43
C THR A 526 3.85 14.62 6.18
N SER A 527 4.06 14.23 4.92
CA SER A 527 4.25 12.83 4.53
C SER A 527 5.71 12.42 4.27
N GLY A 528 6.62 13.39 4.13
CA GLY A 528 8.00 13.18 3.72
C GLY A 528 8.15 12.73 2.26
N HIS A 529 7.07 12.71 1.48
CA HIS A 529 7.08 12.24 0.09
C HIS A 529 7.52 13.32 -0.90
N MET A 530 8.17 12.92 -1.99
CA MET A 530 8.54 13.82 -3.07
C MET A 530 7.32 14.13 -3.95
N VAL A 531 7.06 15.41 -4.18
CA VAL A 531 5.88 15.89 -4.92
C VAL A 531 6.23 17.07 -5.81
N ILE A 532 5.56 17.16 -6.96
CA ILE A 532 5.46 18.36 -7.79
C ILE A 532 4.06 18.92 -7.56
N ARG A 533 3.95 20.10 -6.94
CA ARG A 533 2.66 20.65 -6.48
C ARG A 533 1.86 21.33 -7.61
N ALA A 534 2.55 21.97 -8.53
CA ALA A 534 1.94 22.76 -9.59
C ALA A 534 2.64 22.53 -10.93
N VAL A 535 1.86 22.67 -12.00
CA VAL A 535 2.35 22.69 -13.39
C VAL A 535 2.68 24.14 -13.72
N VAL A 536 3.86 24.37 -14.30
CA VAL A 536 4.30 25.69 -14.78
C VAL A 536 4.21 25.68 -16.29
N ASP A 537 3.38 26.56 -16.87
CA ASP A 537 3.05 26.52 -18.30
C ASP A 537 4.30 26.55 -19.20
N LYS A 538 5.29 27.39 -18.87
CA LYS A 538 6.57 27.43 -19.59
C LYS A 538 7.28 26.07 -19.65
N LEU A 539 7.28 25.32 -18.55
CA LEU A 539 7.91 24.00 -18.47
C LEU A 539 7.04 22.93 -19.15
N GLU A 540 5.72 23.06 -19.06
CA GLU A 540 4.76 22.15 -19.68
C GLU A 540 4.82 22.21 -21.21
N THR A 541 5.07 23.39 -21.77
CA THR A 541 5.30 23.59 -23.21
C THR A 541 6.53 22.83 -23.70
N ALA A 542 7.58 22.75 -22.88
CA ALA A 542 8.80 21.99 -23.19
C ALA A 542 8.66 20.48 -22.94
N ALA A 543 7.59 20.02 -22.29
CA ALA A 543 7.39 18.61 -21.93
C ALA A 543 6.95 17.75 -23.12
N VAL A 544 7.50 17.94 -24.31
CA VAL A 544 7.16 17.21 -25.54
C VAL A 544 8.21 16.17 -25.90
N ILE A 545 7.75 15.02 -26.38
CA ILE A 545 8.62 13.92 -26.78
C ILE A 545 8.98 14.07 -28.25
N THR A 546 10.27 14.20 -28.53
CA THR A 546 10.82 14.26 -29.88
C THR A 546 10.68 12.90 -30.56
N LYS A 547 10.24 12.91 -31.83
CA LYS A 547 10.26 11.71 -32.68
C LYS A 547 11.70 11.31 -32.93
N THR A 548 12.06 10.08 -32.60
CA THR A 548 13.29 9.46 -33.10
C THR A 548 13.00 8.92 -34.50
N SER A 549 13.28 9.69 -35.55
CA SER A 549 13.36 9.13 -36.90
C SER A 549 14.68 8.39 -37.04
N ARG A 550 14.68 7.07 -36.91
CA ARG A 550 15.74 6.31 -37.57
C ARG A 550 15.43 6.38 -39.06
N ALA A 551 16.16 7.22 -39.79
CA ALA A 551 16.25 7.06 -41.23
C ALA A 551 16.92 5.71 -41.45
N ASP A 552 16.12 4.70 -41.80
CA ASP A 552 16.61 3.41 -42.22
C ASP A 552 17.36 3.62 -43.53
N ARG A 553 18.70 3.71 -43.45
CA ARG A 553 19.59 3.87 -44.60
C ARG A 553 19.85 2.54 -45.32
N SER A 554 19.03 1.50 -45.13
CA SER A 554 19.34 0.14 -45.62
C SER A 554 18.33 -0.48 -46.61
N LYS A 555 17.49 0.32 -47.29
CA LYS A 555 16.68 -0.19 -48.41
C LYS A 555 16.95 0.54 -49.73
N THR A 556 17.97 0.07 -50.44
CA THR A 556 18.14 0.25 -51.88
C THR A 556 17.63 -1.00 -52.60
N GLY A 557 16.43 -0.92 -53.19
CA GLY A 557 15.98 -1.84 -54.25
C GLY A 557 14.67 -2.61 -54.00
N PRO A 558 13.84 -2.84 -55.03
CA PRO A 558 12.54 -3.51 -54.91
C PRO A 558 12.72 -5.04 -54.83
N THR A 559 12.12 -5.67 -53.83
CA THR A 559 12.19 -7.12 -53.63
C THR A 559 11.21 -7.87 -54.55
N ARG A 560 11.71 -8.82 -55.33
CA ARG A 560 10.94 -9.70 -56.24
C ARG A 560 10.11 -10.72 -55.44
N ARG A 561 8.86 -10.97 -55.85
CA ARG A 561 7.95 -11.93 -55.20
C ARG A 561 8.41 -13.38 -55.38
N LYS A 562 8.46 -14.18 -54.30
CA LYS A 562 8.58 -15.65 -54.35
C LYS A 562 7.28 -16.33 -53.89
N ALA A 563 6.94 -17.44 -54.54
CA ALA A 563 5.76 -18.27 -54.30
C ALA A 563 5.87 -19.12 -53.00
N PRO A 564 4.74 -19.52 -52.38
CA PRO A 564 4.75 -20.19 -51.08
C PRO A 564 5.18 -21.66 -51.18
N ARG A 565 6.06 -22.10 -50.28
CA ARG A 565 6.40 -23.53 -50.09
C ARG A 565 5.61 -24.15 -48.93
N PRO A 566 5.30 -25.46 -48.97
CA PRO A 566 4.50 -26.13 -47.94
C PRO A 566 5.32 -26.42 -46.67
N ALA A 567 4.68 -26.35 -45.50
CA ALA A 567 5.29 -26.58 -44.20
C ALA A 567 5.50 -28.08 -43.89
N PRO A 568 6.58 -28.49 -43.19
CA PRO A 568 6.83 -29.89 -42.85
C PRO A 568 6.05 -30.36 -41.61
N ARG A 569 5.56 -31.61 -41.66
CA ARG A 569 4.86 -32.31 -40.56
C ARG A 569 5.82 -32.64 -39.40
N ARG A 570 5.49 -32.20 -38.18
CA ARG A 570 6.24 -32.47 -36.94
C ARG A 570 6.04 -33.90 -36.43
N ARG A 571 7.14 -34.63 -36.17
CA ARG A 571 7.16 -35.90 -35.41
C ARG A 571 6.86 -35.66 -33.92
N ARG A 572 6.15 -36.60 -33.29
CA ARG A 572 5.79 -36.61 -31.86
C ARG A 572 7.01 -37.00 -31.00
N ALA A 573 7.26 -36.24 -29.94
CA ALA A 573 8.09 -36.64 -28.81
C ALA A 573 7.17 -36.90 -27.58
N PRO A 574 7.43 -37.91 -26.73
CA PRO A 574 6.59 -38.22 -25.59
C PRO A 574 6.80 -37.23 -24.43
N SER A 575 5.69 -36.84 -23.80
CA SER A 575 5.68 -35.95 -22.62
C SER A 575 5.88 -36.75 -21.32
N PRO A 576 6.47 -36.17 -20.26
CA PRO A 576 6.64 -36.86 -18.99
C PRO A 576 5.29 -37.07 -18.27
N THR A 577 5.21 -38.17 -17.51
CA THR A 577 4.03 -38.61 -16.78
C THR A 577 3.60 -37.60 -15.72
N ARG A 578 2.32 -37.25 -15.75
CA ARG A 578 1.67 -36.19 -14.97
C ARG A 578 1.28 -36.71 -13.57
N PRO A 579 1.46 -35.96 -12.47
CA PRO A 579 0.86 -36.31 -11.19
C PRO A 579 -0.65 -36.15 -11.26
N HIS A 580 -1.39 -37.16 -10.81
CA HIS A 580 -2.85 -37.14 -10.73
C HIS A 580 -3.31 -36.18 -9.63
N SER A 581 -3.80 -34.99 -10.00
CA SER A 581 -4.83 -34.30 -9.22
C SER A 581 -5.69 -33.40 -10.12
N LEU A 582 -7.00 -33.50 -9.94
CA LEU A 582 -8.03 -32.74 -10.63
C LEU A 582 -8.11 -31.31 -10.07
N ALA A 583 -7.18 -30.44 -10.44
CA ALA A 583 -7.36 -28.99 -10.30
C ALA A 583 -8.04 -28.44 -11.56
N GLY A 584 -9.35 -28.18 -11.46
CA GLY A 584 -10.17 -27.66 -12.55
C GLY A 584 -9.58 -26.39 -13.18
N LYS A 585 -9.13 -26.49 -14.43
CA LYS A 585 -8.80 -25.34 -15.26
C LYS A 585 -10.10 -24.65 -15.65
N ARG A 586 -10.41 -23.49 -15.04
CA ARG A 586 -11.38 -22.55 -15.62
C ARG A 586 -10.63 -21.50 -16.44
N PRO A 587 -11.10 -21.16 -17.66
CA PRO A 587 -10.49 -20.10 -18.46
C PRO A 587 -10.50 -18.76 -17.73
N GLU A 588 -9.55 -17.90 -18.07
CA GLU A 588 -9.43 -16.54 -17.53
C GLU A 588 -10.73 -15.74 -17.79
N GLY A 589 -11.60 -15.69 -16.79
CA GLY A 589 -12.80 -14.89 -16.87
C GLY A 589 -12.45 -13.40 -16.80
N HIS A 590 -12.83 -12.64 -17.82
CA HIS A 590 -12.81 -11.17 -17.77
C HIS A 590 -13.86 -10.63 -16.80
N ALA A 591 -13.59 -9.47 -16.20
CA ALA A 591 -14.62 -8.76 -15.45
C ALA A 591 -15.74 -8.32 -16.42
N PRO A 592 -17.03 -8.58 -16.14
CA PRO A 592 -18.12 -8.23 -17.04
C PRO A 592 -18.10 -6.74 -17.42
N THR A 593 -18.14 -6.43 -18.71
CA THR A 593 -18.14 -5.07 -19.27
C THR A 593 -19.53 -4.45 -19.34
N ASP A 594 -20.59 -5.26 -19.53
CA ASP A 594 -21.85 -4.76 -20.09
C ASP A 594 -23.09 -4.91 -19.18
N ARG A 595 -22.91 -5.15 -17.87
CA ARG A 595 -24.05 -5.20 -16.92
C ARG A 595 -23.99 -4.08 -15.89
N LYS A 596 -25.14 -3.41 -15.66
CA LYS A 596 -25.34 -2.44 -14.58
C LYS A 596 -24.90 -3.08 -13.25
N LEU A 597 -23.82 -2.56 -12.66
CA LEU A 597 -23.38 -2.97 -11.33
C LEU A 597 -24.20 -2.20 -10.28
N SER A 598 -24.70 -2.91 -9.28
CA SER A 598 -25.30 -2.31 -8.07
C SER A 598 -24.29 -1.42 -7.33
N ARG A 599 -24.82 -0.44 -6.58
CA ARG A 599 -24.06 0.52 -5.75
C ARG A 599 -23.01 -0.22 -4.90
N ALA A 600 -21.82 0.38 -4.78
CA ALA A 600 -20.68 -0.23 -4.09
C ALA A 600 -21.05 -0.71 -2.67
N ALA A 601 -20.72 -1.97 -2.35
CA ALA A 601 -20.78 -2.51 -1.00
C ALA A 601 -20.04 -1.63 0.02
N HIS A 602 -20.54 -1.65 1.26
CA HIS A 602 -19.83 -1.14 2.43
C HIS A 602 -18.39 -1.69 2.43
N ARG A 603 -17.39 -0.82 2.48
CA ARG A 603 -15.98 -1.24 2.34
C ARG A 603 -15.44 -1.97 3.58
N HIS A 604 -16.21 -2.08 4.67
CA HIS A 604 -15.66 -2.40 6.00
C HIS A 604 -14.37 -1.65 6.28
N GLN A 605 -14.36 -0.40 5.81
CA GLN A 605 -13.48 0.61 6.35
C GLN A 605 -14.14 0.94 7.69
N GLY A 606 -13.50 0.54 8.80
CA GLY A 606 -13.97 0.92 10.13
C GLY A 606 -14.23 2.42 10.20
N VAL A 607 -15.07 2.86 11.13
CA VAL A 607 -15.45 4.27 11.30
C VAL A 607 -14.20 5.18 11.34
N ASN A 608 -13.09 4.64 11.85
CA ASN A 608 -11.77 5.26 11.99
C ASN A 608 -10.96 5.42 10.68
N THR A 609 -11.47 4.96 9.53
CA THR A 609 -10.72 4.93 8.26
C THR A 609 -10.92 6.19 7.42
N THR A 610 -10.79 7.38 8.01
CA THR A 610 -10.26 8.50 7.22
C THR A 610 -8.77 8.28 7.08
N SER A 611 -8.22 8.43 5.88
CA SER A 611 -6.80 8.23 5.58
C SER A 611 -5.90 9.02 6.53
N THR A 612 -5.50 8.41 7.65
CA THR A 612 -4.33 8.83 8.43
C THR A 612 -3.12 8.64 7.51
N PRO A 613 -2.12 9.54 7.50
CA PRO A 613 -0.84 9.24 6.88
C PRO A 613 -0.31 7.94 7.52
N THR A 614 -0.34 6.84 6.77
CA THR A 614 0.09 5.54 7.28
C THR A 614 1.61 5.46 7.25
N THR A 615 2.24 5.81 8.36
CA THR A 615 3.61 5.39 8.66
C THR A 615 3.65 3.89 8.96
N GLY A 616 4.40 3.15 8.13
CA GLY A 616 5.02 1.85 8.45
C GLY A 616 4.16 0.58 8.33
N HIS A 617 4.50 -0.33 7.39
CA HIS A 617 5.14 -1.64 7.69
C HIS A 617 5.20 -2.65 6.50
N ARG A 618 6.31 -3.42 6.54
CA ARG A 618 6.56 -4.87 6.24
C ARG A 618 6.39 -5.42 4.81
N PRO A 619 7.49 -5.81 4.14
CA PRO A 619 7.51 -6.82 3.08
C PRO A 619 7.31 -8.25 3.62
N ARG A 620 6.52 -9.06 2.91
CA ARG A 620 6.51 -10.52 3.05
C ARG A 620 7.27 -11.11 1.87
N GLY A 621 8.37 -11.79 2.17
CA GLY A 621 8.98 -12.74 1.25
C GLY A 621 8.12 -14.01 1.23
N ALA A 622 7.61 -14.37 0.07
CA ALA A 622 7.25 -15.74 -0.24
C ALA A 622 8.19 -16.21 -1.35
N ALA A 623 8.66 -17.44 -1.21
CA ALA A 623 9.52 -18.12 -2.15
C ALA A 623 8.95 -18.07 -3.58
N LEU A 624 9.90 -17.97 -4.51
CA LEU A 624 9.84 -18.02 -5.97
C LEU A 624 8.56 -18.65 -6.51
N GLY A 625 7.75 -17.84 -7.18
CA GLY A 625 6.58 -18.29 -7.90
C GLY A 625 6.96 -19.09 -9.14
N ALA A 626 7.01 -20.41 -9.02
CA ALA A 626 6.52 -21.27 -10.10
C ALA A 626 5.01 -21.04 -10.22
N GLY A 627 4.60 -20.04 -11.01
CA GLY A 627 3.17 -19.80 -11.29
C GLY A 627 2.72 -18.36 -11.58
N PHE A 628 3.60 -17.37 -11.76
CA PHE A 628 3.21 -15.98 -12.10
C PHE A 628 3.93 -15.38 -13.32
N HIS A 629 4.46 -16.21 -14.23
CA HIS A 629 5.16 -15.73 -15.43
C HIS A 629 4.28 -15.52 -16.69
N PHE A 630 2.95 -15.51 -16.58
CA PHE A 630 2.07 -15.49 -17.77
C PHE A 630 1.30 -14.18 -18.06
N HIS A 631 1.53 -13.07 -17.36
CA HIS A 631 0.69 -11.86 -17.55
C HIS A 631 1.43 -10.55 -17.89
N ALA A 632 2.75 -10.60 -18.14
CA ALA A 632 3.47 -9.48 -18.74
C ALA A 632 3.45 -9.64 -20.26
N HIS A 633 2.53 -8.95 -20.93
CA HIS A 633 2.62 -8.81 -22.38
C HIS A 633 3.33 -7.49 -22.67
N ALA A 634 4.58 -7.56 -23.10
CA ALA A 634 5.10 -6.51 -23.96
C ALA A 634 4.23 -6.53 -25.22
N SER A 635 3.63 -5.41 -25.60
CA SER A 635 3.23 -5.26 -27.00
C SER A 635 4.53 -5.28 -27.80
N PRO A 636 4.78 -6.29 -28.64
CA PRO A 636 5.98 -6.29 -29.43
C PRO A 636 5.97 -5.00 -30.26
N PRO A 637 7.06 -4.21 -30.27
CA PRO A 637 7.20 -3.24 -31.32
C PRO A 637 7.15 -4.04 -32.62
N ARG A 638 6.18 -3.74 -33.50
CA ARG A 638 6.26 -4.24 -34.87
C ARG A 638 7.47 -3.55 -35.50
N TRP A 639 8.57 -4.28 -35.58
CA TRP A 639 9.57 -4.08 -36.62
C TRP A 639 9.77 -5.41 -37.33
N GLU A 640 9.87 -5.30 -38.65
CA GLU A 640 10.03 -6.39 -39.60
C GLU A 640 11.15 -7.36 -39.17
N THR A 641 10.87 -8.64 -39.32
CA THR A 641 11.75 -9.80 -39.13
C THR A 641 13.09 -9.63 -39.83
N ILE A 642 14.19 -9.84 -39.09
CA ILE A 642 15.50 -10.22 -39.66
C ILE A 642 15.70 -11.71 -39.38
N PRO A 643 16.03 -12.56 -40.38
CA PRO A 643 16.37 -13.96 -40.17
C PRO A 643 17.77 -14.11 -39.55
N GLU A 644 17.88 -15.05 -38.62
CA GLU A 644 19.13 -15.57 -38.09
C GLU A 644 19.89 -16.35 -39.17
N THR A 645 21.15 -15.98 -39.39
CA THR A 645 22.18 -16.85 -39.99
C THR A 645 22.83 -17.64 -38.84
N GLN A 646 22.60 -18.95 -38.77
CA GLN A 646 23.58 -19.88 -38.16
C GLN A 646 24.46 -20.37 -39.32
N SER A 647 25.74 -19.99 -39.33
CA SER A 647 26.84 -20.82 -38.83
C SER A 647 26.92 -22.14 -39.60
N ASP A 648 27.63 -22.08 -40.73
CA ASP A 648 28.13 -23.27 -41.41
C ASP A 648 29.35 -23.83 -40.66
N SER A 649 29.15 -25.05 -40.17
CA SER A 649 29.98 -26.26 -40.36
C SER A 649 31.52 -26.19 -40.35
N GLY A 650 32.10 -27.14 -39.63
CA GLY A 650 33.48 -27.59 -39.81
C GLY A 650 33.91 -28.68 -38.83
N SER A 651 33.60 -29.94 -39.16
CA SER A 651 34.37 -31.09 -38.67
C SER A 651 35.75 -31.09 -39.31
N LEU A 652 36.80 -31.43 -38.56
CA LEU A 652 37.89 -32.36 -38.91
C LEU A 652 38.93 -32.39 -37.78
N SER A 653 39.41 -33.61 -37.50
CA SER A 653 40.28 -34.09 -36.41
C SER A 653 39.62 -34.33 -35.05
#